data_AF-A0A1I0F4D3-F1
#
_entry.id   AF-A0A1I0F4D3-F1
#
_cell.length_a   1.000
_cell.length_b   1.000
_cell.length_c   1.000
_cell.angle_alpha   90.00
_cell.angle_beta   90.00
_cell.angle_gamma   90.00
#
_symmetry.space_group_name_H-M   'P 1'
#
loop_
_entity.id
_entity.type
_entity.pdbx_description
1 polymer ?
#
loop_
_entity_poly.entity_id
_entity_poly.type
_entity_poly.pdbx_seq_one_letter_code
_entity_poly.pdbx_strand_id
1 'polypeptide(L)'
;MKHVLLFLCLLSGVGMMGIDSARAQQVTVAADGSGDFRTIQAAVNSLPDEAAALRTVYIKNGTYREKVRLDGKRLVRLKGQSEKGVVLTYSQARDAWRCDPAGGPDDFGAATLNIRNSPDVTLENLTVANTYGFEATGDVLLPCPSEPTGQRRVGKTGHQMALRTMPGTTRLTVKSCTFRALGGDTVSPWDVDAGLYYFQDCTMEGGVDLYCPRGWAYAANCRFICHNPNAAIWHDGSGEEDQKTVLKNCRFVGDPGFRLGRFHREAQFYLINCRFDRNMADADIYWANSGPGAQKWGRRVYYSNCHREGGDYAWLADNLRTAKGAPKARQINAAWTFGGRWYPGTNKPATVALPVSNRGADPYAGLPPQKLVAAETSPRTGTAPSVATAPALDSVAERMLVYQREVGGWPKMVGNVKVTYDHPLSVVEIAATRDDAGRNDATIDNHATTREIRYLLQAYGRTRNPAYRAAAEKGIRYLLLMQYPNGGFPQYYPDRSNYRHQITYNDDAMIEALQVLRDVSRKNKELALVDAGLVAPATAAVARGLDCILKTQYVQRGTRTAWCAQYDENTLLPAKARAFELASLSGMESVNIVRFLMDTDNPSPAIRQAVEAAVAWFEKVKLTGYTVQDQPDAKLPKGYDRVLVPKPGAVVWARFYDLQTNQPIYVGRDSQVHTALADIEYERRTGYAYLGTWPEKLLAKEYPRWQQQWNKTAPAVGGRPN
;
A
#
# COMPACT_ATOMS: atom_id res chain seq x y z
N MET A 1 70.83 -32.08 -15.49
CA MET A 1 70.02 -32.10 -16.73
C MET A 1 68.66 -32.70 -16.39
N LYS A 2 67.58 -31.98 -16.73
CA LYS A 2 66.17 -32.39 -16.87
C LYS A 2 65.68 -33.65 -16.12
N HIS A 3 64.82 -33.49 -15.11
CA HIS A 3 63.70 -34.39 -14.78
C HIS A 3 62.58 -33.58 -14.10
N VAL A 4 61.51 -33.23 -14.83
CA VAL A 4 60.15 -33.81 -14.78
C VAL A 4 59.45 -33.58 -13.43
N LEU A 5 58.53 -32.63 -13.45
CA LEU A 5 57.65 -32.20 -12.37
C LEU A 5 56.27 -32.88 -12.57
N LEU A 6 55.82 -33.73 -11.64
CA LEU A 6 54.42 -34.14 -11.58
C LEU A 6 54.03 -34.54 -10.14
N PHE A 7 53.02 -33.82 -9.62
CA PHE A 7 52.10 -34.14 -8.53
C PHE A 7 52.65 -34.50 -7.14
N LEU A 8 52.49 -33.56 -6.18
CA LEU A 8 51.74 -33.74 -4.93
C LEU A 8 51.69 -32.40 -4.18
N CYS A 9 50.51 -31.75 -4.09
CA CYS A 9 50.27 -30.68 -3.13
C CYS A 9 48.98 -30.99 -2.36
N LEU A 10 49.16 -31.60 -1.19
CA LEU A 10 48.21 -31.57 -0.08
C LEU A 10 48.38 -30.24 0.68
N LEU A 11 47.24 -29.66 1.05
CA LEU A 11 46.97 -28.76 2.19
C LEU A 11 48.09 -27.86 2.72
N SER A 12 47.97 -26.55 2.45
CA SER A 12 48.04 -25.49 3.48
C SER A 12 47.83 -24.13 2.83
N GLY A 13 46.70 -23.49 3.08
CA GLY A 13 46.39 -22.17 2.55
C GLY A 13 44.91 -21.84 2.59
N VAL A 14 44.28 -22.02 3.75
CA VAL A 14 42.99 -21.37 4.05
C VAL A 14 43.28 -19.87 4.10
N GLY A 15 43.23 -19.23 2.94
CA GLY A 15 43.18 -17.78 2.84
C GLY A 15 41.86 -17.34 3.48
N MET A 16 41.97 -16.59 4.58
CA MET A 16 40.89 -15.85 5.21
C MET A 16 40.14 -15.04 4.14
N MET A 17 39.01 -15.54 3.65
CA MET A 17 37.95 -14.66 3.16
C MET A 17 37.16 -14.24 4.38
N GLY A 18 37.48 -13.03 4.83
CA GLY A 18 36.99 -12.41 6.04
C GLY A 18 35.47 -12.41 6.12
N ILE A 19 35.05 -12.59 7.37
CA ILE A 19 33.76 -12.21 7.90
C ILE A 19 33.57 -10.71 7.64
N ASP A 20 32.52 -10.32 6.92
CA ASP A 20 31.95 -8.97 7.00
C ASP A 20 30.42 -9.06 6.97
N SER A 21 29.83 -9.39 8.12
CA SER A 21 28.41 -9.13 8.39
C SER A 21 28.23 -7.68 8.85
N ALA A 22 28.34 -6.76 7.89
CA ALA A 22 27.76 -5.42 7.98
C ALA A 22 26.66 -5.36 6.92
N ARG A 23 25.38 -5.53 7.31
CA ARG A 23 24.26 -5.27 6.39
C ARG A 23 24.45 -3.83 5.89
N ALA A 24 24.77 -3.66 4.62
CA ALA A 24 25.43 -2.46 4.15
C ALA A 24 24.64 -1.21 4.54
N GLN A 25 25.28 -0.32 5.33
CA GLN A 25 24.75 0.99 5.69
C GLN A 25 24.50 1.87 4.45
N GLN A 26 25.00 1.41 3.30
CA GLN A 26 24.81 1.98 1.99
C GLN A 26 24.48 0.90 0.96
N VAL A 27 23.47 1.14 0.11
CA VAL A 27 23.23 0.39 -1.14
C VAL A 27 23.48 1.31 -2.32
N THR A 28 23.98 0.76 -3.42
CA THR A 28 24.34 1.51 -4.63
C THR A 28 23.35 1.26 -5.75
N VAL A 29 22.87 2.34 -6.36
CA VAL A 29 22.03 2.31 -7.56
C VAL A 29 22.87 2.74 -8.75
N ALA A 30 22.80 1.99 -9.85
CA ALA A 30 23.41 2.38 -11.12
C ALA A 30 22.55 1.88 -12.29
N ALA A 31 22.07 2.81 -13.13
CA ALA A 31 21.22 2.48 -14.28
C ALA A 31 21.88 1.51 -15.27
N ASP A 32 23.21 1.50 -15.36
CA ASP A 32 24.02 0.61 -16.21
C ASP A 32 24.20 -0.81 -15.64
N GLY A 33 23.69 -1.08 -14.43
CA GLY A 33 23.84 -2.37 -13.74
C GLY A 33 25.14 -2.54 -12.96
N SER A 34 25.99 -1.51 -12.86
CA SER A 34 27.24 -1.54 -12.07
C SER A 34 27.05 -1.29 -10.57
N GLY A 35 25.81 -1.31 -10.08
CA GLY A 35 25.43 -1.13 -8.67
C GLY A 35 24.60 -2.32 -8.17
N ASP A 36 24.24 -2.29 -6.89
CA ASP A 36 23.40 -3.32 -6.26
C ASP A 36 21.98 -3.35 -6.86
N PHE A 37 21.50 -2.20 -7.34
CA PHE A 37 20.20 -2.04 -7.99
C PHE A 37 20.31 -1.19 -9.27
N ARG A 38 19.40 -1.43 -10.22
CA ARG A 38 19.28 -0.60 -11.44
C ARG A 38 18.36 0.60 -11.26
N THR A 39 17.43 0.54 -10.31
CA THR A 39 16.42 1.56 -10.05
C THR A 39 16.49 2.05 -8.61
N ILE A 40 16.07 3.29 -8.38
CA ILE A 40 16.03 3.90 -7.06
C ILE A 40 14.92 3.26 -6.22
N GLN A 41 13.76 2.96 -6.82
CA GLN A 41 12.65 2.30 -6.13
C GLN A 41 13.05 0.91 -5.60
N ALA A 42 13.76 0.09 -6.38
CA ALA A 42 14.20 -1.22 -5.93
C ALA A 42 15.16 -1.12 -4.72
N ALA A 43 16.08 -0.15 -4.74
CA ALA A 43 16.96 0.09 -3.61
C ALA A 43 16.19 0.56 -2.37
N VAL A 44 15.22 1.47 -2.54
CA VAL A 44 14.33 1.89 -1.44
C VAL A 44 13.55 0.70 -0.88
N ASN A 45 12.96 -0.14 -1.73
CA ASN A 45 12.22 -1.35 -1.34
C ASN A 45 13.09 -2.36 -0.59
N SER A 46 14.39 -2.39 -0.86
CA SER A 46 15.35 -3.26 -0.15
C SER A 46 15.65 -2.82 1.28
N LEU A 47 15.42 -1.55 1.61
CA LEU A 47 15.65 -1.05 2.97
C LEU A 47 14.59 -1.58 3.92
N PRO A 48 14.94 -2.01 5.14
CA PRO A 48 13.94 -2.30 6.16
C PRO A 48 13.13 -1.04 6.48
N ASP A 49 11.92 -1.18 7.01
CA ASP A 49 11.14 0.01 7.41
C ASP A 49 11.82 0.73 8.59
N GLU A 50 12.33 -0.07 9.52
CA GLU A 50 12.89 0.39 10.76
C GLU A 50 14.41 0.35 10.77
N ALA A 51 15.01 1.36 11.41
CA ALA A 51 16.45 1.44 11.59
C ALA A 51 16.83 2.25 12.82
N ALA A 52 17.93 1.80 13.46
CA ALA A 52 18.61 2.54 14.52
C ALA A 52 19.67 3.51 14.00
N ALA A 53 20.03 3.42 12.72
CA ALA A 53 21.08 4.24 12.10
C ALA A 53 20.70 4.69 10.69
N LEU A 54 21.34 5.77 10.23
CA LEU A 54 21.17 6.30 8.88
C LEU A 54 21.57 5.28 7.83
N ARG A 55 20.71 5.10 6.82
CA ARG A 55 20.92 4.22 5.66
C ARG A 55 20.98 5.05 4.40
N THR A 56 21.94 4.75 3.54
CA THR A 56 22.21 5.56 2.35
C THR A 56 21.90 4.77 1.09
N VAL A 57 20.99 5.27 0.25
CA VAL A 57 20.89 4.86 -1.14
C VAL A 57 21.81 5.78 -1.93
N TYR A 58 22.98 5.29 -2.29
CA TYR A 58 23.94 6.02 -3.12
C TYR A 58 23.61 5.80 -4.59
N ILE A 59 23.35 6.87 -5.33
CA ILE A 59 22.85 6.80 -6.71
C ILE A 59 23.94 7.29 -7.65
N LYS A 60 24.48 6.42 -8.50
CA LYS A 60 25.44 6.81 -9.54
C LYS A 60 24.77 7.67 -10.61
N ASN A 61 25.57 8.48 -11.29
CA ASN A 61 25.11 9.30 -12.41
C ASN A 61 24.34 8.44 -13.44
N GLY A 62 23.22 8.97 -13.92
CA GLY A 62 22.28 8.28 -14.78
C GLY A 62 20.94 9.01 -14.81
N THR A 63 20.12 8.69 -15.82
CA THR A 63 18.73 9.13 -15.87
C THR A 63 17.82 7.98 -15.44
N TYR A 64 17.09 8.20 -14.35
CA TYR A 64 16.18 7.23 -13.73
C TYR A 64 14.75 7.65 -14.05
N ARG A 65 14.10 6.93 -14.97
CA ARG A 65 12.73 7.23 -15.45
C ARG A 65 11.69 6.46 -14.67
N GLU A 66 11.50 6.84 -13.41
CA GLU A 66 10.64 6.13 -12.47
C GLU A 66 9.96 7.11 -11.51
N LYS A 67 8.92 6.63 -10.82
CA LYS A 67 8.45 7.30 -9.60
C LYS A 67 9.08 6.61 -8.40
N VAL A 68 9.55 7.39 -7.45
CA VAL A 68 10.05 6.88 -6.17
C VAL A 68 9.02 7.15 -5.09
N ARG A 69 8.65 6.09 -4.35
CA ARG A 69 7.76 6.10 -3.19
C ARG A 69 8.53 5.59 -1.98
N LEU A 70 8.72 6.48 -1.01
CA LEU A 70 9.28 6.19 0.30
C LEU A 70 8.14 6.22 1.33
N ASP A 71 7.80 5.05 1.87
CA ASP A 71 6.69 4.89 2.82
C ASP A 71 7.16 4.10 4.05
N GLY A 72 6.93 4.65 5.25
CA GLY A 72 7.16 3.95 6.51
C GLY A 72 8.63 3.79 6.90
N LYS A 73 9.58 4.30 6.10
CA LYS A 73 11.02 4.14 6.34
C LYS A 73 11.64 5.36 7.01
N ARG A 74 12.37 5.18 8.12
CA ARG A 74 13.03 6.27 8.85
C ARG A 74 14.54 6.34 8.64
N LEU A 75 15.19 7.48 8.87
CA LEU A 75 16.66 7.59 8.76
C LEU A 75 17.17 7.11 7.40
N VAL A 76 16.60 7.65 6.32
CA VAL A 76 16.96 7.31 4.94
C VAL A 76 17.62 8.50 4.27
N ARG A 77 18.75 8.27 3.61
CA ARG A 77 19.42 9.25 2.78
C ARG A 77 19.45 8.78 1.33
N LEU A 78 18.86 9.54 0.42
CA LEU A 78 19.05 9.40 -1.02
C LEU A 78 20.16 10.36 -1.43
N LYS A 79 21.33 9.82 -1.76
CA LYS A 79 22.53 10.60 -2.09
C LYS A 79 22.97 10.30 -3.51
N GLY A 80 22.83 11.26 -4.42
CA GLY A 80 23.40 11.15 -5.74
C GLY A 80 24.92 11.36 -5.77
N GLN A 81 25.55 10.78 -6.77
CA GLN A 81 26.94 10.99 -7.10
C GLN A 81 27.19 12.46 -7.49
N SER A 82 26.24 13.09 -8.18
CA SER A 82 26.26 14.52 -8.47
C SER A 82 24.86 15.05 -8.76
N GLU A 83 24.63 16.31 -8.39
CA GLU A 83 23.34 17.00 -8.60
C GLU A 83 22.88 16.94 -10.06
N LYS A 84 23.77 17.25 -11.00
CA LYS A 84 23.46 17.31 -12.43
C LYS A 84 23.50 15.94 -13.12
N GLY A 85 24.32 15.01 -12.62
CA GLY A 85 24.51 13.71 -13.25
C GLY A 85 23.46 12.68 -12.84
N VAL A 86 22.83 12.83 -11.67
CA VAL A 86 21.71 11.98 -11.23
C VAL A 86 20.39 12.69 -11.52
N VAL A 87 19.64 12.19 -12.50
CA VAL A 87 18.34 12.76 -12.90
C VAL A 87 17.24 11.74 -12.68
N LEU A 88 16.49 11.88 -11.59
CA LEU A 88 15.24 11.18 -11.36
C LEU A 88 14.11 11.95 -12.05
N THR A 89 13.40 11.31 -12.99
CA THR A 89 12.41 11.99 -13.83
C THR A 89 11.16 11.16 -14.09
N TYR A 90 10.01 11.81 -14.10
CA TYR A 90 8.74 11.22 -14.53
C TYR A 90 7.85 12.31 -15.15
N SER A 91 6.95 11.95 -16.06
CA SER A 91 6.08 12.92 -16.75
C SER A 91 4.63 12.64 -16.36
N GLN A 92 4.10 13.38 -15.37
CA GLN A 92 2.70 13.23 -14.96
C GLN A 92 2.13 14.48 -14.27
N ALA A 93 0.92 14.88 -14.68
CA ALA A 93 0.09 15.79 -13.91
C ALA A 93 -0.64 15.09 -12.76
N ARG A 94 -0.84 15.76 -11.63
CA ARG A 94 -1.58 15.24 -10.46
C ARG A 94 -2.97 14.72 -10.84
N ASP A 95 -3.65 15.42 -11.73
CA ASP A 95 -5.00 15.04 -12.14
C ASP A 95 -5.00 13.72 -12.93
N ALA A 96 -3.92 13.43 -13.67
CA ALA A 96 -3.76 12.13 -14.30
C ALA A 96 -3.59 11.01 -13.26
N TRP A 97 -2.95 11.28 -12.12
CA TRP A 97 -2.89 10.33 -11.00
C TRP A 97 -4.26 10.13 -10.35
N ARG A 98 -5.02 11.21 -10.11
CA ARG A 98 -6.35 11.13 -9.46
C ARG A 98 -7.43 10.48 -10.33
N CYS A 99 -7.27 10.55 -11.65
CA CYS A 99 -8.18 9.93 -12.60
C CYS A 99 -7.81 8.48 -12.94
N ASP A 100 -6.61 8.04 -12.57
CA ASP A 100 -6.16 6.66 -12.73
C ASP A 100 -6.91 5.76 -11.73
N PRO A 101 -7.58 4.68 -12.16
CA PRO A 101 -8.16 3.70 -11.24
C PRO A 101 -7.14 3.00 -10.34
N ALA A 102 -5.86 3.00 -10.73
CA ALA A 102 -4.73 2.57 -9.89
C ALA A 102 -4.24 3.67 -8.93
N GLY A 103 -4.69 4.91 -9.13
CA GLY A 103 -4.47 6.04 -8.25
C GLY A 103 -5.15 5.79 -6.91
N GLY A 104 -4.39 5.87 -5.83
CA GLY A 104 -4.94 5.79 -4.47
C GLY A 104 -5.94 6.92 -4.17
N PRO A 105 -6.61 6.88 -3.02
CA PRO A 105 -7.57 7.93 -2.64
C PRO A 105 -6.93 9.31 -2.38
N ASP A 106 -5.59 9.38 -2.40
CA ASP A 106 -4.80 10.57 -2.07
C ASP A 106 -3.76 10.90 -3.17
N ASP A 107 -2.96 11.95 -2.94
CA ASP A 107 -1.90 12.37 -3.86
C ASP A 107 -0.59 11.59 -3.70
N PHE A 108 -0.55 10.48 -2.95
CA PHE A 108 0.67 9.69 -2.76
C PHE A 108 0.97 8.86 -4.02
N GLY A 109 1.81 9.40 -4.90
CA GLY A 109 2.09 8.85 -6.22
C GLY A 109 1.91 9.85 -7.35
N ALA A 110 1.42 11.06 -7.05
CA ALA A 110 1.25 12.15 -8.01
C ALA A 110 2.58 12.86 -8.37
N ALA A 111 3.65 12.66 -7.60
CA ALA A 111 4.95 13.26 -7.84
C ALA A 111 5.97 12.30 -8.44
N THR A 112 7.10 12.83 -8.89
CA THR A 112 8.28 12.02 -9.24
C THR A 112 8.89 11.38 -7.98
N LEU A 113 9.04 12.13 -6.89
CA LEU A 113 9.48 11.63 -5.58
C LEU A 113 8.39 11.87 -4.53
N ASN A 114 7.88 10.78 -3.94
CA ASN A 114 6.79 10.77 -2.98
C ASN A 114 7.27 10.21 -1.65
N ILE A 115 7.02 10.91 -0.54
CA ILE A 115 7.49 10.51 0.79
C ILE A 115 6.35 10.62 1.82
N ARG A 116 5.98 9.52 2.48
CA ARG A 116 4.98 9.53 3.56
C ARG A 116 5.42 8.65 4.71
N ASN A 117 4.90 8.87 5.93
CA ASN A 117 5.21 8.05 7.10
C ASN A 117 6.72 7.86 7.37
N SER A 118 7.56 8.76 6.86
CA SER A 118 9.02 8.61 6.80
C SER A 118 9.69 9.78 7.49
N PRO A 119 9.92 9.71 8.82
CA PRO A 119 10.68 10.74 9.52
C PRO A 119 12.17 10.61 9.20
N ASP A 120 12.90 11.73 9.28
CA ASP A 120 14.35 11.78 9.14
C ASP A 120 14.85 11.34 7.76
N VAL A 121 14.39 12.05 6.74
CA VAL A 121 14.82 11.81 5.35
C VAL A 121 15.82 12.87 4.91
N THR A 122 16.87 12.44 4.22
CA THR A 122 17.88 13.31 3.63
C THR A 122 17.95 13.11 2.12
N LEU A 123 17.87 14.19 1.35
CA LEU A 123 18.09 14.21 -0.09
C LEU A 123 19.36 15.03 -0.37
N GLU A 124 20.33 14.45 -1.07
CA GLU A 124 21.63 15.06 -1.32
C GLU A 124 22.08 14.84 -2.77
N ASN A 125 22.54 15.90 -3.46
CA ASN A 125 23.22 15.81 -4.75
C ASN A 125 22.45 15.08 -5.85
N LEU A 126 21.18 15.41 -6.08
CA LEU A 126 20.39 14.85 -7.19
C LEU A 126 19.42 15.87 -7.80
N THR A 127 19.04 15.63 -9.05
CA THR A 127 17.95 16.33 -9.74
C THR A 127 16.70 15.46 -9.71
N VAL A 128 15.56 16.05 -9.30
CA VAL A 128 14.24 15.43 -9.40
C VAL A 128 13.36 16.30 -10.31
N ALA A 129 12.90 15.73 -11.42
CA ALA A 129 12.12 16.45 -12.41
C ALA A 129 10.74 15.81 -12.63
N ASN A 130 9.71 16.64 -12.71
CA ASN A 130 8.45 16.28 -13.34
C ASN A 130 8.37 16.98 -14.69
N THR A 131 8.41 16.21 -15.78
CA THR A 131 8.58 16.78 -17.14
C THR A 131 7.26 17.04 -17.87
N TYR A 132 6.11 16.74 -17.26
CA TYR A 132 4.80 16.84 -17.90
C TYR A 132 4.57 18.17 -18.61
N GLY A 133 4.70 19.27 -17.88
CA GLY A 133 4.47 20.59 -18.44
C GLY A 133 5.55 21.00 -19.42
N PHE A 134 6.79 20.51 -19.33
CA PHE A 134 7.80 20.82 -20.35
C PHE A 134 7.52 20.10 -21.67
N GLU A 135 6.95 18.90 -21.62
CA GLU A 135 6.68 18.03 -22.77
C GLU A 135 5.31 18.28 -23.40
N ALA A 136 4.33 18.76 -22.63
CA ALA A 136 2.97 18.96 -23.10
C ALA A 136 2.89 20.03 -24.21
N THR A 137 2.32 19.62 -25.35
CA THR A 137 2.09 20.47 -26.54
C THR A 137 0.72 21.14 -26.55
N GLY A 138 -0.17 20.73 -25.64
CA GLY A 138 -1.53 21.26 -25.49
C GLY A 138 -2.27 20.56 -24.36
N ASP A 139 -3.55 20.90 -24.20
CA ASP A 139 -4.43 20.24 -23.23
C ASP A 139 -4.75 18.80 -23.67
N VAL A 140 -4.80 17.90 -22.70
CA VAL A 140 -5.18 16.49 -22.91
C VAL A 140 -6.51 16.22 -22.20
N LEU A 141 -7.39 15.46 -22.84
CA LEU A 141 -8.62 14.96 -22.24
C LEU A 141 -8.38 13.53 -21.73
N LEU A 142 -8.45 13.34 -20.42
CA LEU A 142 -8.20 12.07 -19.76
C LEU A 142 -9.53 11.41 -19.38
N PRO A 143 -9.68 10.08 -19.54
CA PRO A 143 -10.73 9.34 -18.86
C PRO A 143 -10.63 9.56 -17.35
N CYS A 144 -11.74 9.92 -16.71
CA CYS A 144 -11.81 10.20 -15.28
C CYS A 144 -13.18 9.76 -14.74
N PRO A 145 -13.33 8.50 -14.32
CA PRO A 145 -14.62 7.96 -13.88
C PRO A 145 -15.24 8.67 -12.67
N SER A 146 -14.43 9.39 -11.90
CA SER A 146 -14.86 10.18 -10.75
C SER A 146 -15.49 11.52 -11.14
N GLU A 147 -15.35 11.96 -12.39
CA GLU A 147 -15.98 13.20 -12.89
C GLU A 147 -17.36 12.90 -13.48
N PRO A 148 -18.35 13.82 -13.37
CA PRO A 148 -19.70 13.61 -13.93
C PRO A 148 -19.74 13.33 -15.43
N THR A 149 -18.79 13.89 -16.19
CA THR A 149 -18.65 13.69 -17.63
C THR A 149 -17.84 12.44 -18.00
N GLY A 150 -17.29 11.73 -17.00
CA GLY A 150 -16.34 10.62 -17.19
C GLY A 150 -14.98 11.04 -17.74
N GLN A 151 -14.71 12.35 -17.87
CA GLN A 151 -13.49 12.88 -18.49
C GLN A 151 -12.99 14.15 -17.79
N ARG A 152 -11.67 14.33 -17.76
CA ARG A 152 -11.00 15.52 -17.18
C ARG A 152 -10.03 16.13 -18.16
N ARG A 153 -10.16 17.43 -18.43
CA ARG A 153 -9.19 18.19 -19.22
C ARG A 153 -8.01 18.58 -18.33
N VAL A 154 -6.81 18.24 -18.75
CA VAL A 154 -5.56 18.56 -18.03
C VAL A 154 -4.65 19.35 -18.94
N GLY A 155 -4.29 20.56 -18.50
CA GLY A 155 -3.43 21.46 -19.24
C GLY A 155 -1.99 21.47 -18.75
N LYS A 156 -1.11 22.01 -19.59
CA LYS A 156 0.35 22.11 -19.40
C LYS A 156 0.79 22.69 -18.05
N THR A 157 0.01 23.62 -17.50
CA THR A 157 0.33 24.36 -16.27
C THR A 157 -0.36 23.80 -15.01
N GLY A 158 -1.08 22.68 -15.13
CA GLY A 158 -1.68 21.99 -13.99
C GLY A 158 -0.66 21.54 -12.94
N HIS A 159 -1.14 21.09 -11.79
CA HIS A 159 -0.29 20.59 -10.70
C HIS A 159 0.55 19.40 -11.16
N GLN A 160 1.85 19.46 -10.90
CA GLN A 160 2.84 18.48 -11.35
C GLN A 160 4.06 18.53 -10.43
N MET A 161 4.06 17.69 -9.40
CA MET A 161 5.04 17.81 -8.34
C MET A 161 6.31 17.03 -8.69
N ALA A 162 7.48 17.63 -8.47
CA ALA A 162 8.76 16.92 -8.50
C ALA A 162 8.97 16.21 -7.15
N LEU A 163 8.75 16.93 -6.04
CA LEU A 163 8.78 16.41 -4.69
C LEU A 163 7.44 16.62 -4.00
N ARG A 164 6.88 15.53 -3.47
CA ARG A 164 5.70 15.54 -2.62
C ARG A 164 6.00 14.78 -1.34
N THR A 165 5.78 15.41 -0.20
CA THR A 165 5.65 14.66 1.05
C THR A 165 4.21 14.66 1.52
N MET A 166 3.87 13.71 2.39
CA MET A 166 2.57 13.57 3.05
C MET A 166 2.82 13.41 4.56
N PRO A 167 1.76 13.49 5.40
CA PRO A 167 1.90 13.39 6.85
C PRO A 167 2.74 12.19 7.33
N GLY A 168 3.44 12.40 8.44
CA GLY A 168 4.42 11.45 8.97
C GLY A 168 5.83 11.62 8.38
N THR A 169 5.99 12.51 7.40
CA THR A 169 7.30 13.00 6.93
C THR A 169 7.63 14.31 7.64
N THR A 170 8.23 14.21 8.82
CA THR A 170 8.46 15.37 9.70
C THR A 170 9.76 16.08 9.39
N ARG A 171 10.93 15.49 9.70
CA ARG A 171 12.25 16.07 9.49
C ARG A 171 12.81 15.71 8.11
N LEU A 172 12.74 16.65 7.16
CA LEU A 172 13.31 16.52 5.82
C LEU A 172 14.51 17.45 5.64
N THR A 173 15.66 16.89 5.31
CA THR A 173 16.87 17.62 4.92
C THR A 173 17.07 17.50 3.42
N VAL A 174 17.30 18.60 2.72
CA VAL A 174 17.55 18.64 1.28
C VAL A 174 18.74 19.54 1.02
N LYS A 175 19.80 19.00 0.41
CA LYS A 175 21.05 19.74 0.16
C LYS A 175 21.51 19.54 -1.27
N SER A 176 21.90 20.63 -1.93
CA SER A 176 22.53 20.58 -3.27
C SER A 176 21.69 19.76 -4.27
N CYS A 177 20.37 19.98 -4.24
CA CYS A 177 19.42 19.31 -5.11
C CYS A 177 18.75 20.29 -6.06
N THR A 178 18.37 19.80 -7.23
CA THR A 178 17.54 20.54 -8.20
C THR A 178 16.16 19.91 -8.30
N PHE A 179 15.09 20.69 -8.17
CA PHE A 179 13.70 20.27 -8.38
C PHE A 179 13.09 21.05 -9.52
N ARG A 180 12.48 20.37 -10.50
CA ARG A 180 11.96 21.03 -11.71
C ARG A 180 10.59 20.50 -12.08
N ALA A 181 9.65 21.40 -12.32
CA ALA A 181 8.38 21.11 -12.98
C ALA A 181 7.82 22.41 -13.54
N LEU A 182 7.11 22.42 -14.67
CA LEU A 182 6.68 23.70 -15.28
C LEU A 182 5.43 24.29 -14.61
N GLY A 183 4.52 23.44 -14.14
CA GLY A 183 3.21 23.84 -13.61
C GLY A 183 3.21 24.15 -12.13
N GLY A 184 2.18 23.67 -11.43
CA GLY A 184 1.97 23.95 -10.01
C GLY A 184 2.65 22.97 -9.06
N ASP A 185 3.05 23.45 -7.88
CA ASP A 185 3.49 22.66 -6.71
C ASP A 185 4.80 21.85 -6.88
N THR A 186 5.80 22.37 -7.62
CA THR A 186 7.08 21.66 -7.86
C THR A 186 7.66 20.99 -6.60
N VAL A 187 7.76 21.74 -5.50
CA VAL A 187 8.28 21.30 -4.20
C VAL A 187 7.20 21.48 -3.14
N SER A 188 6.50 20.38 -2.84
CA SER A 188 5.29 20.37 -2.01
C SER A 188 5.41 19.45 -0.79
N PRO A 189 6.28 19.78 0.18
CA PRO A 189 6.36 19.01 1.42
C PRO A 189 5.17 19.35 2.33
N TRP A 190 4.50 18.32 2.85
CA TRP A 190 3.23 18.43 3.56
C TRP A 190 3.19 17.59 4.82
N ASP A 191 3.13 18.31 5.94
CA ASP A 191 2.71 17.87 7.27
C ASP A 191 2.43 19.16 8.05
N VAL A 192 1.16 19.55 8.15
CA VAL A 192 0.79 20.82 8.79
C VAL A 192 1.10 20.78 10.28
N ASP A 193 1.02 19.62 10.93
CA ASP A 193 1.18 19.54 12.39
C ASP A 193 2.65 19.42 12.79
N ALA A 194 3.45 18.67 12.02
CA ALA A 194 4.80 18.25 12.43
C ALA A 194 5.88 18.41 11.35
N GLY A 195 5.60 19.09 10.23
CA GLY A 195 6.56 19.30 9.15
C GLY A 195 7.71 20.23 9.53
N LEU A 196 8.95 19.76 9.43
CA LEU A 196 10.18 20.53 9.63
C LEU A 196 11.12 20.33 8.43
N TYR A 197 11.20 21.34 7.56
CA TYR A 197 11.86 21.19 6.27
C TYR A 197 13.08 22.11 6.14
N TYR A 198 14.25 21.51 5.94
CA TYR A 198 15.52 22.23 5.77
C TYR A 198 16.05 22.05 4.36
N PHE A 199 16.12 23.15 3.61
CA PHE A 199 16.68 23.22 2.27
C PHE A 199 17.95 24.06 2.27
N GLN A 200 19.01 23.57 1.65
CA GLN A 200 20.27 24.29 1.54
C GLN A 200 20.89 24.10 0.15
N ASP A 201 21.35 25.20 -0.45
CA ASP A 201 22.08 25.19 -1.73
C ASP A 201 21.28 24.49 -2.86
N CYS A 202 19.95 24.60 -2.85
CA CYS A 202 19.05 23.93 -3.81
C CYS A 202 18.59 24.88 -4.94
N THR A 203 18.29 24.30 -6.11
CA THR A 203 17.57 25.00 -7.19
C THR A 203 16.13 24.48 -7.28
N MET A 204 15.15 25.37 -7.37
CA MET A 204 13.73 25.02 -7.52
C MET A 204 13.14 25.79 -8.70
N GLU A 205 12.61 25.06 -9.68
CA GLU A 205 12.08 25.62 -10.92
C GLU A 205 10.61 25.25 -11.09
N GLY A 206 9.76 26.26 -11.33
CA GLY A 206 8.38 26.02 -11.71
C GLY A 206 7.49 27.24 -11.76
N GLY A 207 6.19 26.99 -11.97
CA GLY A 207 5.22 28.00 -12.31
C GLY A 207 4.47 28.56 -11.11
N VAL A 208 3.49 27.80 -10.61
CA VAL A 208 2.56 28.25 -9.57
C VAL A 208 2.88 27.58 -8.24
N ASP A 209 3.02 28.37 -7.17
CA ASP A 209 3.27 27.84 -5.82
C ASP A 209 4.42 26.80 -5.83
N LEU A 210 5.47 27.06 -6.62
CA LEU A 210 6.56 26.12 -6.91
C LEU A 210 7.29 25.66 -5.64
N TYR A 211 7.29 26.48 -4.59
CA TYR A 211 7.74 26.13 -3.25
C TYR A 211 6.58 26.34 -2.28
N CYS A 212 5.97 25.25 -1.81
CA CYS A 212 4.73 25.29 -1.03
C CYS A 212 4.75 24.42 0.25
N PRO A 213 5.69 24.65 1.19
CA PRO A 213 5.77 23.90 2.44
C PRO A 213 4.57 24.13 3.38
N ARG A 214 4.29 23.11 4.20
CA ARG A 214 3.35 23.16 5.33
C ARG A 214 4.07 22.90 6.66
N GLY A 215 3.77 23.65 7.71
CA GLY A 215 4.52 23.59 8.98
C GLY A 215 5.68 24.58 9.01
N TRP A 216 6.88 24.15 9.45
CA TRP A 216 8.07 25.00 9.51
C TRP A 216 9.05 24.67 8.38
N ALA A 217 9.58 25.70 7.74
CA ALA A 217 10.57 25.52 6.68
C ALA A 217 11.67 26.58 6.72
N TYR A 218 12.89 26.15 6.42
CA TYR A 218 14.07 27.00 6.29
C TYR A 218 14.79 26.67 4.98
N ALA A 219 14.88 27.63 4.07
CA ALA A 219 15.63 27.53 2.83
C ALA A 219 16.81 28.51 2.86
N ALA A 220 18.03 28.01 2.70
CA ALA A 220 19.25 28.80 2.69
C ALA A 220 20.02 28.67 1.39
N ASN A 221 20.46 29.80 0.84
CA ASN A 221 21.25 29.89 -0.39
C ASN A 221 20.57 29.20 -1.59
N CYS A 222 19.23 29.12 -1.59
CA CYS A 222 18.48 28.49 -2.67
C CYS A 222 18.27 29.45 -3.84
N ARG A 223 18.22 28.89 -5.06
CA ARG A 223 17.84 29.59 -6.28
C ARG A 223 16.44 29.16 -6.74
N PHE A 224 15.58 30.13 -6.98
CA PHE A 224 14.23 29.92 -7.51
C PHE A 224 14.18 30.39 -8.97
N ILE A 225 13.66 29.55 -9.86
CA ILE A 225 13.42 29.84 -11.26
C ILE A 225 11.91 29.83 -11.48
N CYS A 226 11.34 31.02 -11.61
CA CYS A 226 9.90 31.26 -11.60
C CYS A 226 9.39 31.39 -13.03
N HIS A 227 8.45 30.55 -13.40
CA HIS A 227 7.78 30.62 -14.68
C HIS A 227 6.41 31.28 -14.54
N ASN A 228 5.95 31.92 -15.62
CA ASN A 228 4.64 32.56 -15.74
C ASN A 228 4.37 33.69 -14.71
N PRO A 229 3.29 34.48 -14.84
CA PRO A 229 3.06 35.65 -13.99
C PRO A 229 2.38 35.32 -12.63
N ASN A 230 2.33 34.05 -12.23
CA ASN A 230 1.71 33.64 -10.96
C ASN A 230 2.69 33.76 -9.78
N ALA A 231 2.17 33.48 -8.59
CA ALA A 231 2.95 33.48 -7.35
C ALA A 231 3.92 32.29 -7.31
N ALA A 232 5.20 32.55 -7.02
CA ALA A 232 6.22 31.53 -6.94
C ALA A 232 6.22 30.78 -5.60
N ILE A 233 6.17 31.48 -4.46
CA ILE A 233 6.21 30.83 -3.13
C ILE A 233 4.85 30.85 -2.44
N TRP A 234 4.60 29.79 -1.69
CA TRP A 234 3.41 29.60 -0.89
C TRP A 234 3.76 28.98 0.45
N HIS A 235 2.93 29.18 1.47
CA HIS A 235 3.11 28.57 2.78
C HIS A 235 1.76 28.33 3.44
N ASP A 236 1.69 27.26 4.21
CA ASP A 236 0.61 27.01 5.16
C ASP A 236 1.21 26.71 6.52
N GLY A 237 1.08 27.71 7.38
CA GLY A 237 1.41 27.68 8.79
C GLY A 237 0.15 27.79 9.65
N SER A 238 -0.95 27.18 9.20
CA SER A 238 -2.23 27.28 9.90
C SER A 238 -2.38 26.35 11.10
N GLY A 239 -1.44 25.41 11.29
CA GLY A 239 -1.43 24.49 12.43
C GLY A 239 -1.16 25.20 13.76
N GLU A 240 -0.22 26.16 13.78
CA GLU A 240 0.05 26.99 14.95
C GLU A 240 0.68 28.34 14.58
N GLU A 241 0.55 29.33 15.46
CA GLU A 241 1.01 30.70 15.20
C GLU A 241 2.52 30.76 14.91
N ASP A 242 3.34 29.90 15.52
CA ASP A 242 4.80 29.90 15.34
C ASP A 242 5.25 29.25 14.00
N GLN A 243 4.37 28.56 13.28
CA GLN A 243 4.72 27.98 11.98
C GLN A 243 5.09 29.07 10.99
N LYS A 244 6.25 28.89 10.36
CA LYS A 244 6.88 29.91 9.52
C LYS A 244 7.75 29.28 8.43
N THR A 245 7.82 29.96 7.30
CA THR A 245 8.83 29.71 6.27
C THR A 245 9.86 30.83 6.24
N VAL A 246 11.13 30.46 6.19
CA VAL A 246 12.27 31.40 6.19
C VAL A 246 13.12 31.13 4.96
N LEU A 247 13.32 32.16 4.14
CA LEU A 247 14.20 32.12 2.98
C LEU A 247 15.37 33.06 3.26
N LYS A 248 16.58 32.52 3.35
CA LYS A 248 17.79 33.27 3.70
C LYS A 248 18.83 33.17 2.60
N ASN A 249 19.36 34.31 2.17
CA ASN A 249 20.34 34.41 1.08
C ASN A 249 19.84 33.77 -0.24
N CYS A 250 18.53 33.78 -0.47
CA CYS A 250 17.95 33.17 -1.66
C CYS A 250 17.93 34.12 -2.85
N ARG A 251 18.00 33.57 -4.06
CA ARG A 251 17.89 34.33 -5.32
C ARG A 251 16.69 33.88 -6.12
N PHE A 252 15.90 34.83 -6.60
CA PHE A 252 14.76 34.60 -7.49
C PHE A 252 15.07 35.16 -8.88
N VAL A 253 14.86 34.34 -9.90
CA VAL A 253 14.85 34.73 -11.31
C VAL A 253 13.60 34.19 -11.97
N GLY A 254 13.11 34.81 -13.03
CA GLY A 254 11.91 34.29 -13.68
C GLY A 254 11.44 35.08 -14.88
N ASP A 255 10.35 34.59 -15.46
CA ASP A 255 9.66 35.20 -16.59
C ASP A 255 9.14 36.60 -16.24
N PRO A 256 9.06 37.54 -17.19
CA PRO A 256 8.50 38.87 -16.94
C PRO A 256 7.13 38.83 -16.24
N GLY A 257 7.03 39.49 -15.10
CA GLY A 257 5.79 39.60 -14.33
C GLY A 257 5.53 38.50 -13.32
N PHE A 258 6.49 37.59 -13.06
CA PHE A 258 6.33 36.61 -11.98
C PHE A 258 6.08 37.30 -10.63
N ARG A 259 5.15 36.78 -9.83
CA ARG A 259 4.82 37.32 -8.50
C ARG A 259 5.59 36.57 -7.43
N LEU A 260 6.01 37.27 -6.38
CA LEU A 260 6.86 36.69 -5.35
C LEU A 260 6.19 35.51 -4.65
N GLY A 261 4.99 35.71 -4.10
CA GLY A 261 4.29 34.66 -3.38
C GLY A 261 2.86 34.98 -3.02
N ARG A 262 2.16 34.00 -2.48
CA ARG A 262 0.79 34.13 -1.94
C ARG A 262 0.51 33.13 -0.83
N PHE A 263 -0.59 33.29 -0.13
CA PHE A 263 -1.07 32.31 0.85
C PHE A 263 -2.60 32.24 0.85
N HIS A 264 -3.12 31.03 1.09
CA HIS A 264 -4.57 30.70 1.09
C HIS A 264 -5.09 30.35 2.49
N ARG A 265 -4.16 30.28 3.45
CA ARG A 265 -4.29 29.85 4.83
C ARG A 265 -3.35 30.72 5.65
N GLU A 266 -3.50 30.71 6.97
CA GLU A 266 -2.54 31.37 7.86
C GLU A 266 -1.11 30.97 7.51
N ALA A 267 -0.25 31.97 7.37
CA ALA A 267 1.12 31.80 6.94
C ALA A 267 2.03 32.84 7.60
N GLN A 268 3.32 32.55 7.63
CA GLN A 268 4.32 33.47 8.15
C GLN A 268 5.61 33.36 7.35
N PHE A 269 6.04 34.46 6.75
CA PHE A 269 7.20 34.50 5.85
C PHE A 269 8.28 35.40 6.42
N TYR A 270 9.53 34.94 6.36
CA TYR A 270 10.72 35.78 6.55
C TYR A 270 11.65 35.64 5.35
N LEU A 271 11.89 36.73 4.64
CA LEU A 271 12.86 36.78 3.55
C LEU A 271 14.03 37.67 4.00
N ILE A 272 15.20 37.05 4.14
CA ILE A 272 16.39 37.67 4.74
C ILE A 272 17.53 37.62 3.74
N ASN A 273 18.07 38.78 3.38
CA ASN A 273 19.17 38.90 2.42
C ASN A 273 18.86 38.26 1.04
N CYS A 274 17.61 38.31 0.61
CA CYS A 274 17.21 37.76 -0.69
C CYS A 274 17.49 38.74 -1.83
N ARG A 275 17.67 38.20 -3.04
CA ARG A 275 17.86 38.94 -4.29
C ARG A 275 16.79 38.57 -5.30
N PHE A 276 16.17 39.56 -5.93
CA PHE A 276 15.11 39.37 -6.91
C PHE A 276 15.51 39.95 -8.26
N ASP A 277 15.16 39.23 -9.33
CA ASP A 277 15.36 39.66 -10.70
C ASP A 277 14.46 40.86 -11.07
N ARG A 278 14.90 41.65 -12.06
CA ARG A 278 14.15 42.79 -12.61
C ARG A 278 12.77 42.40 -13.12
N ASN A 279 12.57 41.14 -13.48
CA ASN A 279 11.29 40.63 -13.99
C ASN A 279 10.24 40.43 -12.89
N MET A 280 10.59 40.52 -11.60
CA MET A 280 9.62 40.37 -10.51
C MET A 280 8.59 41.49 -10.53
N ALA A 281 7.30 41.12 -10.52
CA ALA A 281 6.19 42.06 -10.46
C ALA A 281 6.16 42.85 -9.15
N ASP A 282 5.57 44.04 -9.20
CA ASP A 282 5.21 44.84 -8.03
C ASP A 282 4.00 44.23 -7.30
N ALA A 283 4.24 43.09 -6.67
CA ALA A 283 3.26 42.32 -5.93
C ALA A 283 3.92 41.71 -4.69
N ASP A 284 3.66 42.33 -3.54
CA ASP A 284 3.96 41.78 -2.21
C ASP A 284 3.36 40.37 -2.05
N ILE A 285 3.82 39.60 -1.06
CA ILE A 285 3.20 38.31 -0.73
C ILE A 285 1.79 38.55 -0.18
N TYR A 286 0.78 38.08 -0.92
CA TYR A 286 -0.62 38.46 -0.71
C TYR A 286 -1.51 37.29 -0.29
N TRP A 287 -2.61 37.62 0.39
CA TRP A 287 -3.69 36.67 0.63
C TRP A 287 -4.46 36.41 -0.66
N ALA A 288 -4.63 35.14 -1.02
CA ALA A 288 -5.41 34.73 -2.18
C ALA A 288 -6.83 34.30 -1.77
N ASN A 289 -7.84 35.00 -2.30
CA ASN A 289 -9.25 34.83 -1.94
C ASN A 289 -9.89 33.49 -2.39
N SER A 290 -9.17 32.69 -3.18
CA SER A 290 -9.62 31.37 -3.66
C SER A 290 -9.45 30.23 -2.65
N GLY A 291 -8.97 30.52 -1.43
CA GLY A 291 -8.57 29.53 -0.44
C GLY A 291 -9.60 29.28 0.68
N PRO A 292 -9.60 28.09 1.30
CA PRO A 292 -10.57 27.73 2.35
C PRO A 292 -10.21 28.27 3.76
N GLY A 293 -9.14 29.06 3.91
CA GLY A 293 -8.65 29.50 5.21
C GLY A 293 -9.37 30.72 5.77
N ALA A 294 -9.59 30.77 7.08
CA ALA A 294 -9.96 32.01 7.78
C ALA A 294 -8.70 32.77 8.22
N GLN A 295 -8.73 34.10 8.14
CA GLN A 295 -7.67 34.96 8.67
C GLN A 295 -7.80 35.06 10.20
N LYS A 296 -6.71 34.76 10.92
CA LYS A 296 -6.63 34.69 12.39
C LYS A 296 -5.54 35.60 12.97
N TRP A 297 -4.34 35.63 12.38
CA TRP A 297 -3.17 36.29 12.97
C TRP A 297 -2.66 37.48 12.15
N GLY A 298 -3.47 37.94 11.19
CA GLY A 298 -3.17 39.07 10.33
C GLY A 298 -2.00 38.81 9.36
N ARG A 299 -1.51 39.87 8.71
CA ARG A 299 -0.40 39.79 7.76
C ARG A 299 0.92 39.57 8.51
N ARG A 300 1.61 38.45 8.23
CA ARG A 300 2.89 38.09 8.86
C ARG A 300 3.98 37.80 7.83
N VAL A 301 4.32 38.83 7.06
CA VAL A 301 5.32 38.75 5.99
C VAL A 301 6.41 39.79 6.27
N TYR A 302 7.64 39.32 6.42
CA TYR A 302 8.76 40.13 6.86
C TYR A 302 9.96 40.07 5.92
N TYR A 303 10.58 41.23 5.72
CA TYR A 303 11.71 41.45 4.84
C TYR A 303 12.88 42.07 5.63
N SER A 304 14.11 41.69 5.28
CA SER A 304 15.32 42.36 5.76
C SER A 304 16.45 42.21 4.76
N ASN A 305 17.09 43.33 4.40
CA ASN A 305 18.19 43.39 3.43
C ASN A 305 17.86 42.73 2.07
N CYS A 306 16.61 42.85 1.65
CA CYS A 306 16.10 42.28 0.41
C CYS A 306 16.19 43.29 -0.72
N HIS A 307 16.75 42.89 -1.86
CA HIS A 307 16.94 43.81 -2.99
C HIS A 307 16.49 43.22 -4.32
N ARG A 308 15.89 44.05 -5.16
CA ARG A 308 15.50 43.74 -6.54
C ARG A 308 16.42 44.48 -7.51
N GLU A 309 16.80 43.78 -8.58
CA GLU A 309 17.52 44.40 -9.69
C GLU A 309 16.63 45.46 -10.39
N GLY A 310 17.15 46.66 -10.57
CA GLY A 310 16.38 47.78 -11.13
C GLY A 310 15.51 48.54 -10.13
N GLY A 311 15.79 48.40 -8.82
CA GLY A 311 15.16 49.18 -7.75
C GLY A 311 14.17 48.39 -6.92
N ASP A 312 14.14 48.69 -5.62
CA ASP A 312 13.30 48.03 -4.63
C ASP A 312 11.89 48.62 -4.63
N TYR A 313 10.88 47.75 -4.56
CA TYR A 313 9.51 48.18 -4.29
C TYR A 313 9.37 48.62 -2.82
N ALA A 314 8.46 49.54 -2.54
CA ALA A 314 8.29 50.11 -1.19
C ALA A 314 8.00 49.05 -0.12
N TRP A 315 7.28 47.97 -0.48
CA TRP A 315 6.94 46.88 0.44
C TRP A 315 8.11 45.94 0.76
N LEU A 316 9.26 46.05 0.08
CA LEU A 316 10.49 45.31 0.42
C LEU A 316 11.28 45.93 1.58
N ALA A 317 10.86 47.10 2.08
CA ALA A 317 11.52 47.76 3.19
C ALA A 317 11.61 46.86 4.43
N ASP A 318 12.71 47.01 5.20
CA ASP A 318 12.90 46.23 6.42
C ASP A 318 11.77 46.50 7.42
N ASN A 319 11.11 45.43 7.85
CA ASN A 319 9.99 45.49 8.76
C ASN A 319 10.12 44.46 9.90
N LEU A 320 11.31 43.91 10.19
CA LEU A 320 11.47 42.89 11.24
C LEU A 320 11.05 43.38 12.63
N ARG A 321 11.09 44.69 12.86
CA ARG A 321 10.60 45.32 14.10
C ARG A 321 9.10 45.13 14.34
N THR A 322 8.32 44.83 13.30
CA THR A 322 6.86 44.59 13.41
C THR A 322 6.55 43.11 13.66
N ALA A 323 7.52 42.22 13.50
CA ALA A 323 7.36 40.81 13.83
C ALA A 323 7.26 40.59 15.34
N LYS A 324 6.51 39.57 15.74
CA LYS A 324 6.40 39.14 17.14
C LYS A 324 7.80 38.87 17.71
N GLY A 325 8.15 39.54 18.80
CA GLY A 325 9.46 39.45 19.44
C GLY A 325 10.59 40.22 18.76
N ALA A 326 10.31 40.96 17.68
CA ALA A 326 11.24 41.81 16.94
C ALA A 326 12.64 41.17 16.72
N PRO A 327 12.71 39.97 16.10
CA PRO A 327 13.97 39.25 15.92
C PRO A 327 14.94 40.05 15.05
N LYS A 328 16.22 40.05 15.42
CA LYS A 328 17.28 40.62 14.57
C LYS A 328 17.59 39.64 13.45
N ALA A 329 17.90 40.14 12.24
CA ALA A 329 18.23 39.30 11.09
C ALA A 329 19.33 38.25 11.36
N ARG A 330 20.31 38.58 12.22
CA ARG A 330 21.37 37.64 12.64
C ARG A 330 20.88 36.46 13.48
N GLN A 331 19.75 36.60 14.17
CA GLN A 331 19.15 35.54 15.00
C GLN A 331 18.33 34.56 14.16
N ILE A 332 17.85 34.99 12.99
CA ILE A 332 17.04 34.17 12.08
C ILE A 332 17.94 33.14 11.39
N ASN A 333 17.87 31.91 11.86
CA ASN A 333 18.57 30.72 11.35
C ASN A 333 17.66 29.49 11.49
N ALA A 334 18.09 28.33 11.01
CA ALA A 334 17.28 27.11 11.08
C ALA A 334 16.84 26.74 12.50
N ALA A 335 17.72 26.91 13.51
CA ALA A 335 17.40 26.63 14.90
C ALA A 335 16.29 27.53 15.46
N TRP A 336 16.32 28.82 15.10
CA TRP A 336 15.26 29.78 15.44
C TRP A 336 13.96 29.45 14.68
N THR A 337 14.06 29.12 13.40
CA THR A 337 12.90 28.75 12.58
C THR A 337 12.14 27.59 13.20
N PHE A 338 12.84 26.53 13.60
CA PHE A 338 12.23 25.33 14.18
C PHE A 338 11.93 25.45 15.67
N GLY A 339 12.26 26.57 16.32
CA GLY A 339 11.88 26.84 17.71
C GLY A 339 12.35 25.77 18.70
N GLY A 340 13.52 25.16 18.48
CA GLY A 340 14.04 24.08 19.33
C GLY A 340 13.47 22.69 19.06
N ARG A 341 12.56 22.52 18.10
CA ARG A 341 12.03 21.21 17.67
C ARG A 341 13.03 20.40 16.85
N TRP A 342 13.99 21.08 16.21
CA TRP A 342 15.05 20.45 15.44
C TRP A 342 16.25 21.39 15.22
N TYR A 343 17.44 20.81 15.17
CA TYR A 343 18.70 21.48 14.92
C TYR A 343 19.42 20.79 13.75
N PRO A 344 19.04 21.06 12.48
CA PRO A 344 19.57 20.34 11.32
C PRO A 344 21.10 20.47 11.23
N GLY A 345 21.76 19.36 10.89
CA GLY A 345 23.22 19.32 10.75
C GLY A 345 24.00 19.36 12.06
N THR A 346 23.33 19.21 13.21
CA THR A 346 23.98 19.15 14.53
C THR A 346 23.56 17.90 15.29
N ASN A 347 24.34 17.52 16.31
CA ASN A 347 23.99 16.44 17.24
C ASN A 347 23.15 16.95 18.43
N LYS A 348 22.71 18.20 18.40
CA LYS A 348 21.94 18.79 19.51
C LYS A 348 20.54 18.17 19.55
N PRO A 349 20.10 17.62 20.70
CA PRO A 349 18.75 17.09 20.82
C PRO A 349 17.71 18.21 20.77
N ALA A 350 16.51 17.87 20.29
CA ALA A 350 15.37 18.79 20.34
C ALA A 350 15.02 19.14 21.79
N THR A 351 14.74 20.41 22.05
CA THR A 351 14.29 20.90 23.37
C THR A 351 12.77 21.09 23.43
N VAL A 352 12.09 21.00 22.29
CA VAL A 352 10.64 21.07 22.17
C VAL A 352 10.17 19.84 21.43
N ALA A 353 9.16 19.16 21.97
CA ALA A 353 8.56 18.01 21.31
C ALA A 353 7.85 18.42 20.02
N LEU A 354 7.96 17.60 18.99
CA LEU A 354 7.15 17.74 17.78
C LEU A 354 5.71 17.33 18.08
N PRO A 355 4.71 18.08 17.57
CA PRO A 355 3.34 17.61 17.54
C PRO A 355 3.23 16.27 16.79
N VAL A 356 2.17 15.52 17.06
CA VAL A 356 1.88 14.30 16.32
C VAL A 356 1.29 14.68 14.97
N SER A 357 1.87 14.18 13.88
CA SER A 357 1.32 14.34 12.53
C SER A 357 -0.13 13.86 12.47
N ASN A 358 -1.07 14.69 12.05
CA ASN A 358 -2.41 14.25 11.69
C ASN A 358 -2.35 13.56 10.33
N ARG A 359 -2.36 12.23 10.34
CA ARG A 359 -2.21 11.44 9.12
C ARG A 359 -3.46 11.38 8.25
N GLY A 360 -4.60 11.95 8.68
CA GLY A 360 -5.86 11.87 7.94
C GLY A 360 -6.28 10.44 7.62
N ALA A 361 -7.28 10.24 6.76
CA ALA A 361 -7.70 8.92 6.26
C ALA A 361 -6.68 8.31 5.28
N ASP A 362 -5.44 8.12 5.73
CA ASP A 362 -4.62 7.03 5.19
C ASP A 362 -5.42 5.74 5.45
N PRO A 363 -5.69 4.91 4.44
CA PRO A 363 -6.43 3.68 4.68
C PRO A 363 -5.63 2.68 5.55
N TYR A 364 -4.36 2.98 5.88
CA TYR A 364 -3.58 2.36 6.95
C TYR A 364 -3.54 3.17 8.27
N ALA A 365 -4.00 4.42 8.36
CA ALA A 365 -3.90 5.26 9.57
C ALA A 365 -4.76 4.77 10.74
N GLY A 366 -5.78 3.93 10.49
CA GLY A 366 -6.53 3.23 11.54
C GLY A 366 -5.86 1.94 12.02
N LEU A 367 -4.79 1.50 11.35
CA LEU A 367 -4.03 0.31 11.72
C LEU A 367 -2.79 0.74 12.50
N PRO A 368 -2.45 0.07 13.62
CA PRO A 368 -1.22 0.39 14.30
C PRO A 368 -0.04 0.25 13.34
N PRO A 369 0.89 1.22 13.37
CA PRO A 369 2.14 1.10 12.63
C PRO A 369 2.79 -0.22 13.04
N GLN A 370 3.45 -0.89 12.10
CA GLN A 370 4.16 -2.12 12.39
C GLN A 370 5.10 -1.91 13.58
N LYS A 371 4.76 -2.44 14.76
CA LYS A 371 5.68 -2.40 15.88
C LYS A 371 6.87 -3.27 15.52
N LEU A 372 8.05 -2.67 15.56
CA LEU A 372 9.30 -3.38 15.66
C LEU A 372 9.19 -4.51 16.67
N VAL A 373 9.44 -5.73 16.20
CA VAL A 373 10.01 -6.74 17.07
C VAL A 373 11.42 -6.26 17.36
N ALA A 374 11.58 -5.47 18.43
CA ALA A 374 12.88 -5.43 19.09
C ALA A 374 13.25 -6.89 19.37
N ALA A 375 14.48 -7.29 19.04
CA ALA A 375 15.02 -8.54 19.57
C ALA A 375 14.66 -8.59 21.06
N GLU A 376 13.92 -9.62 21.47
CA GLU A 376 13.44 -9.76 22.85
C GLU A 376 14.65 -9.70 23.79
N THR A 377 14.94 -8.53 24.32
CA THR A 377 15.92 -8.34 25.38
C THR A 377 15.16 -8.55 26.67
N SER A 378 15.00 -9.82 27.03
CA SER A 378 14.64 -10.20 28.39
C SER A 378 15.70 -9.60 29.33
N PRO A 379 15.33 -9.01 30.47
CA PRO A 379 16.30 -8.47 31.41
C PRO A 379 17.03 -9.63 32.08
N ARG A 380 18.18 -10.03 31.54
CA ARG A 380 19.11 -10.94 32.22
C ARG A 380 20.26 -10.14 32.79
N THR A 381 20.26 -10.08 34.12
CA THR A 381 21.42 -9.77 34.93
C THR A 381 22.57 -10.73 34.60
N GLY A 382 23.72 -10.19 34.22
CA GLY A 382 25.02 -10.86 34.34
C GLY A 382 25.48 -11.73 33.16
N THR A 383 26.73 -11.49 32.75
CA THR A 383 27.60 -12.23 31.80
C THR A 383 27.53 -11.87 30.30
N ALA A 384 28.71 -11.89 29.68
CA ALA A 384 29.12 -11.25 28.42
C ALA A 384 28.33 -11.70 27.16
N PRO A 385 28.27 -10.89 26.09
CA PRO A 385 27.42 -11.16 24.93
C PRO A 385 27.98 -12.32 24.09
N SER A 386 27.17 -13.37 23.89
CA SER A 386 27.42 -14.39 22.87
C SER A 386 27.11 -13.83 21.49
N VAL A 387 27.97 -14.09 20.51
CA VAL A 387 27.79 -13.77 19.09
C VAL A 387 26.41 -14.26 18.62
N ALA A 388 25.53 -13.34 18.21
CA ALA A 388 24.22 -13.69 17.68
C ALA A 388 24.38 -14.36 16.31
N THR A 389 24.05 -15.65 16.24
CA THR A 389 23.99 -16.41 14.98
C THR A 389 22.92 -15.80 14.06
N ALA A 390 23.23 -15.66 12.77
CA ALA A 390 22.26 -15.20 11.78
C ALA A 390 20.99 -16.08 11.82
N PRO A 391 19.78 -15.51 11.71
CA PRO A 391 18.55 -16.29 11.75
C PRO A 391 18.54 -17.32 10.62
N ALA A 392 18.07 -18.52 10.90
CA ALA A 392 17.95 -19.59 9.91
C ALA A 392 17.03 -19.13 8.75
N LEU A 393 17.32 -19.54 7.52
CA LEU A 393 16.50 -19.21 6.36
C LEU A 393 15.52 -20.35 6.04
N ASP A 394 14.31 -20.01 5.62
CA ASP A 394 13.32 -20.94 5.09
C ASP A 394 13.15 -20.67 3.59
N SER A 395 13.52 -21.64 2.75
CA SER A 395 13.62 -21.41 1.30
C SER A 395 12.29 -21.03 0.65
N VAL A 396 11.16 -21.54 1.18
CA VAL A 396 9.82 -21.22 0.66
C VAL A 396 9.45 -19.81 1.11
N ALA A 397 9.73 -19.46 2.37
CA ALA A 397 9.49 -18.12 2.89
C ALA A 397 10.28 -17.06 2.11
N GLU A 398 11.55 -17.32 1.79
CA GLU A 398 12.36 -16.43 0.94
C GLU A 398 11.71 -16.17 -0.42
N ARG A 399 11.16 -17.21 -1.07
CA ARG A 399 10.42 -17.05 -2.33
C ARG A 399 9.14 -16.24 -2.14
N MET A 400 8.39 -16.49 -1.07
CA MET A 400 7.18 -15.70 -0.76
C MET A 400 7.51 -14.20 -0.60
N LEU A 401 8.64 -13.85 0.02
CA LEU A 401 9.07 -12.45 0.14
C LEU A 401 9.27 -11.77 -1.22
N VAL A 402 9.79 -12.51 -2.22
CA VAL A 402 10.04 -11.98 -3.57
C VAL A 402 8.74 -11.64 -4.29
N TYR A 403 7.68 -12.44 -4.12
CA TYR A 403 6.40 -12.25 -4.82
C TYR A 403 5.48 -11.21 -4.18
N GLN A 404 5.76 -10.73 -2.97
CA GLN A 404 4.87 -9.80 -2.27
C GLN A 404 4.78 -8.45 -3.02
N ARG A 405 3.56 -7.98 -3.29
CA ARG A 405 3.33 -6.68 -3.92
C ARG A 405 3.55 -5.52 -2.94
N GLU A 406 3.74 -4.32 -3.48
CA GLU A 406 3.88 -3.10 -2.69
C GLU A 406 2.66 -2.87 -1.80
N VAL A 407 1.46 -3.19 -2.29
CA VAL A 407 0.19 -3.11 -1.55
C VAL A 407 0.05 -4.16 -0.42
N GLY A 408 0.96 -5.13 -0.34
CA GLY A 408 1.07 -6.09 0.76
C GLY A 408 0.49 -7.48 0.50
N GLY A 409 -0.41 -7.63 -0.47
CA GLY A 409 -0.92 -8.93 -0.90
C GLY A 409 0.01 -9.67 -1.87
N TRP A 410 -0.41 -10.86 -2.28
CA TRP A 410 0.30 -11.70 -3.23
C TRP A 410 -0.53 -11.97 -4.49
N PRO A 411 0.11 -12.09 -5.65
CA PRO A 411 -0.55 -12.57 -6.87
C PRO A 411 -0.76 -14.09 -6.81
N LYS A 412 -1.82 -14.59 -7.46
CA LYS A 412 -1.97 -16.03 -7.72
C LYS A 412 -1.24 -16.49 -8.98
N MET A 413 -0.95 -15.56 -9.90
CA MET A 413 -0.30 -15.79 -11.19
C MET A 413 0.60 -14.62 -11.55
N VAL A 414 1.71 -14.89 -12.23
CA VAL A 414 2.54 -13.87 -12.90
C VAL A 414 2.50 -14.16 -14.40
N GLY A 415 1.97 -13.20 -15.17
CA GLY A 415 1.59 -13.46 -16.56
C GLY A 415 0.53 -14.58 -16.62
N ASN A 416 0.85 -15.66 -17.33
CA ASN A 416 0.00 -16.86 -17.43
C ASN A 416 0.50 -18.04 -16.58
N VAL A 417 1.49 -17.82 -15.70
CA VAL A 417 2.10 -18.87 -14.88
C VAL A 417 1.56 -18.77 -13.46
N LYS A 418 1.06 -19.89 -12.94
CA LYS A 418 0.61 -20.01 -11.54
C LYS A 418 1.79 -19.82 -10.60
N VAL A 419 1.59 -19.01 -9.55
CA VAL A 419 2.60 -18.86 -8.51
C VAL A 419 2.63 -20.12 -7.66
N THR A 420 3.75 -20.83 -7.76
CA THR A 420 4.12 -21.95 -6.89
C THR A 420 5.45 -21.62 -6.20
N TYR A 421 5.69 -22.22 -5.04
CA TYR A 421 6.90 -22.00 -4.25
C TYR A 421 7.75 -23.27 -4.12
N ASP A 422 7.52 -24.24 -4.98
CA ASP A 422 8.19 -25.54 -5.03
C ASP A 422 9.53 -25.49 -5.77
N HIS A 423 9.72 -24.53 -6.67
CA HIS A 423 10.96 -24.38 -7.44
C HIS A 423 11.80 -23.18 -7.00
N PRO A 424 13.15 -23.31 -6.95
CA PRO A 424 14.02 -22.17 -6.70
C PRO A 424 13.94 -21.18 -7.86
N LEU A 425 14.02 -19.88 -7.56
CA LEU A 425 14.07 -18.82 -8.55
C LEU A 425 15.53 -18.52 -8.92
N SER A 426 15.82 -18.39 -10.20
CA SER A 426 17.08 -17.85 -10.69
C SER A 426 17.22 -16.36 -10.32
N VAL A 427 18.45 -15.84 -10.37
CA VAL A 427 18.72 -14.41 -10.11
C VAL A 427 17.91 -13.49 -11.04
N VAL A 428 17.71 -13.91 -12.30
CA VAL A 428 16.94 -13.16 -13.29
C VAL A 428 15.44 -13.17 -12.95
N GLU A 429 14.89 -14.32 -12.54
CA GLU A 429 13.49 -14.42 -12.13
C GLU A 429 13.21 -13.64 -10.84
N ILE A 430 14.14 -13.64 -9.88
CA ILE A 430 14.03 -12.82 -8.66
C ILE A 430 13.96 -11.34 -9.03
N ALA A 431 14.84 -10.87 -9.92
CA ALA A 431 14.86 -9.48 -10.35
C ALA A 431 13.54 -9.09 -11.05
N ALA A 432 13.12 -9.88 -12.04
CA ALA A 432 11.88 -9.64 -12.77
C ALA A 432 10.63 -9.66 -11.85
N THR A 433 10.59 -10.60 -10.90
CA THR A 433 9.47 -10.69 -9.94
C THR A 433 9.43 -9.49 -8.98
N ARG A 434 10.60 -8.94 -8.62
CA ARG A 434 10.69 -7.72 -7.81
C ARG A 434 10.28 -6.47 -8.60
N ASP A 435 10.57 -6.42 -9.90
CA ASP A 435 10.12 -5.33 -10.77
C ASP A 435 8.58 -5.29 -10.89
N ASP A 436 7.92 -6.44 -10.72
CA ASP A 436 6.46 -6.57 -10.66
C ASP A 436 5.84 -6.09 -9.33
N ALA A 437 6.63 -5.62 -8.34
CA ALA A 437 6.12 -5.29 -7.02
C ALA A 437 4.99 -4.23 -7.05
N GLY A 438 5.02 -3.30 -8.00
CA GLY A 438 4.01 -2.25 -8.17
C GLY A 438 2.72 -2.67 -8.88
N ARG A 439 2.54 -3.95 -9.24
CA ARG A 439 1.35 -4.42 -9.97
C ARG A 439 0.11 -4.52 -9.07
N ASN A 440 -1.05 -4.34 -9.69
CA ASN A 440 -2.36 -4.38 -9.04
C ASN A 440 -2.99 -5.79 -9.01
N ASP A 441 -2.20 -6.84 -9.20
CA ASP A 441 -2.64 -8.22 -9.37
C ASP A 441 -2.69 -9.03 -8.05
N ALA A 442 -2.51 -8.37 -6.91
CA ALA A 442 -2.69 -8.97 -5.59
C ALA A 442 -4.15 -9.42 -5.39
N THR A 443 -4.32 -10.59 -4.77
CA THR A 443 -5.62 -11.25 -4.69
C THR A 443 -5.73 -12.17 -3.48
N ILE A 444 -6.96 -12.48 -3.10
CA ILE A 444 -7.31 -13.52 -2.12
C ILE A 444 -7.87 -14.79 -2.79
N ASP A 445 -7.87 -14.83 -4.13
CA ASP A 445 -8.33 -15.98 -4.90
C ASP A 445 -7.33 -17.15 -4.86
N ASN A 446 -7.82 -18.39 -4.87
CA ASN A 446 -7.00 -19.61 -4.81
C ASN A 446 -5.98 -19.62 -3.65
N HIS A 447 -6.40 -19.16 -2.48
CA HIS A 447 -5.59 -19.07 -1.25
C HIS A 447 -4.42 -18.07 -1.33
N ALA A 448 -4.33 -17.27 -2.38
CA ALA A 448 -3.31 -16.23 -2.45
C ALA A 448 -3.49 -15.23 -1.31
N THR A 449 -2.38 -14.67 -0.85
CA THR A 449 -2.27 -13.85 0.35
C THR A 449 -2.52 -14.60 1.66
N THR A 450 -3.60 -15.36 1.81
CA THR A 450 -3.93 -16.07 3.06
C THR A 450 -2.94 -17.20 3.36
N ARG A 451 -2.54 -17.97 2.35
CA ARG A 451 -1.52 -19.02 2.44
C ARG A 451 -0.16 -18.45 2.84
N GLU A 452 0.26 -17.36 2.19
CA GLU A 452 1.56 -16.75 2.40
C GLU A 452 1.66 -16.17 3.82
N ILE A 453 0.63 -15.48 4.30
CA ILE A 453 0.57 -14.98 5.69
C ILE A 453 0.81 -16.12 6.68
N ARG A 454 0.06 -17.22 6.55
CA ARG A 454 0.18 -18.37 7.48
C ARG A 454 1.54 -19.03 7.38
N TYR A 455 2.02 -19.30 6.17
CA TYR A 455 3.31 -19.95 5.98
C TYR A 455 4.46 -19.12 6.53
N LEU A 456 4.48 -17.81 6.25
CA LEU A 456 5.50 -16.89 6.74
C LEU A 456 5.53 -16.83 8.27
N LEU A 457 4.38 -16.89 8.95
CA LEU A 457 4.34 -16.91 10.41
C LEU A 457 4.77 -18.26 11.00
N GLN A 458 4.47 -19.37 10.34
CA GLN A 458 5.02 -20.67 10.71
C GLN A 458 6.56 -20.69 10.53
N ALA A 459 7.05 -20.17 9.40
CA ALA A 459 8.48 -20.02 9.14
C ALA A 459 9.15 -19.11 10.17
N TYR A 460 8.51 -17.99 10.55
CA TYR A 460 8.98 -17.13 11.63
C TYR A 460 9.04 -17.87 12.97
N GLY A 461 8.04 -18.68 13.31
CA GLY A 461 8.05 -19.50 14.52
C GLY A 461 9.24 -20.45 14.60
N ARG A 462 9.66 -21.03 13.46
CA ARG A 462 10.82 -21.93 13.34
C ARG A 462 12.16 -21.20 13.32
N THR A 463 12.26 -20.11 12.58
CA THR A 463 13.53 -19.46 12.23
C THR A 463 13.85 -18.21 13.04
N ARG A 464 12.82 -17.60 13.62
CA ARG A 464 12.85 -16.26 14.23
C ARG A 464 13.32 -15.15 13.28
N ASN A 465 13.25 -15.36 11.96
CA ASN A 465 13.60 -14.34 10.97
C ASN A 465 12.54 -13.24 10.92
N PRO A 466 12.84 -12.00 11.37
CA PRO A 466 11.84 -10.94 11.48
C PRO A 466 11.25 -10.51 10.13
N ALA A 467 11.94 -10.77 9.01
CA ALA A 467 11.41 -10.46 7.67
C ALA A 467 10.13 -11.25 7.36
N TYR A 468 10.02 -12.50 7.82
CA TYR A 468 8.83 -13.32 7.56
C TYR A 468 7.61 -12.81 8.32
N ARG A 469 7.79 -12.49 9.62
CA ARG A 469 6.74 -11.83 10.39
C ARG A 469 6.36 -10.50 9.75
N ALA A 470 7.35 -9.71 9.32
CA ALA A 470 7.08 -8.40 8.77
C ALA A 470 6.24 -8.47 7.48
N ALA A 471 6.58 -9.37 6.58
CA ALA A 471 5.82 -9.60 5.36
C ALA A 471 4.42 -10.15 5.63
N ALA A 472 4.27 -11.11 6.56
CA ALA A 472 2.96 -11.63 6.95
C ALA A 472 2.05 -10.53 7.53
N GLU A 473 2.59 -9.69 8.39
CA GLU A 473 1.89 -8.55 8.96
C GLU A 473 1.52 -7.49 7.91
N LYS A 474 2.33 -7.32 6.87
CA LYS A 474 1.98 -6.50 5.69
C LYS A 474 0.82 -7.12 4.90
N GLY A 475 0.78 -8.44 4.76
CA GLY A 475 -0.35 -9.18 4.23
C GLY A 475 -1.63 -9.01 5.05
N ILE A 476 -1.54 -9.05 6.38
CA ILE A 476 -2.70 -8.80 7.26
C ILE A 476 -3.23 -7.38 7.08
N ARG A 477 -2.35 -6.38 6.95
CA ARG A 477 -2.75 -4.99 6.66
C ARG A 477 -3.40 -4.86 5.28
N TYR A 478 -2.94 -5.61 4.28
CA TYR A 478 -3.61 -5.70 2.99
C TYR A 478 -5.05 -6.24 3.10
N LEU A 479 -5.28 -7.30 3.90
CA LEU A 479 -6.63 -7.81 4.14
C LEU A 479 -7.53 -6.76 4.81
N LEU A 480 -6.99 -6.02 5.78
CA LEU A 480 -7.72 -4.94 6.45
C LEU A 480 -8.04 -3.78 5.51
N LEU A 481 -7.10 -3.46 4.60
CA LEU A 481 -7.23 -2.40 3.60
C LEU A 481 -8.29 -2.71 2.55
N MET A 482 -8.33 -3.94 2.05
CA MET A 482 -9.23 -4.31 0.94
C MET A 482 -10.69 -4.49 1.39
N GLN A 483 -10.94 -4.62 2.70
CA GLN A 483 -12.30 -4.81 3.21
C GLN A 483 -13.16 -3.57 2.98
N TYR A 484 -14.31 -3.75 2.35
CA TYR A 484 -15.27 -2.67 2.14
C TYR A 484 -15.90 -2.19 3.45
N PRO A 485 -16.46 -0.95 3.48
CA PRO A 485 -17.18 -0.44 4.65
C PRO A 485 -18.34 -1.32 5.12
N ASN A 486 -19.01 -2.02 4.19
CA ASN A 486 -20.08 -2.98 4.49
C ASN A 486 -19.58 -4.35 4.98
N GLY A 487 -18.26 -4.55 5.09
CA GLY A 487 -17.64 -5.76 5.60
C GLY A 487 -17.26 -6.82 4.57
N GLY A 488 -17.68 -6.65 3.31
CA GLY A 488 -17.34 -7.57 2.22
C GLY A 488 -15.89 -7.45 1.75
N PHE A 489 -15.40 -8.46 1.04
CA PHE A 489 -14.06 -8.51 0.48
C PHE A 489 -14.11 -8.68 -1.05
N PRO A 490 -13.41 -7.84 -1.83
CA PRO A 490 -13.24 -8.09 -3.26
C PRO A 490 -12.32 -9.29 -3.51
N GLN A 491 -12.36 -9.86 -4.72
CA GLN A 491 -11.43 -10.93 -5.10
C GLN A 491 -10.00 -10.40 -5.29
N TYR A 492 -9.85 -9.21 -5.89
CA TYR A 492 -8.57 -8.53 -6.11
C TYR A 492 -8.57 -7.15 -5.47
N TYR A 493 -7.40 -6.66 -5.10
CA TYR A 493 -7.22 -5.27 -4.69
C TYR A 493 -5.80 -4.79 -5.04
N PRO A 494 -5.64 -3.59 -5.64
CA PRO A 494 -6.67 -2.57 -5.93
C PRO A 494 -7.40 -2.76 -7.27
N ASP A 495 -7.15 -3.82 -8.03
CA ASP A 495 -7.83 -4.05 -9.31
C ASP A 495 -9.35 -4.29 -9.13
N ARG A 496 -10.15 -3.37 -9.71
CA ARG A 496 -11.61 -3.40 -9.67
C ARG A 496 -12.25 -3.86 -10.98
N SER A 497 -11.49 -4.37 -11.94
CA SER A 497 -12.02 -4.74 -13.26
C SER A 497 -12.97 -5.94 -13.19
N ASN A 498 -13.99 -5.95 -14.07
CA ASN A 498 -14.93 -7.07 -14.21
C ASN A 498 -15.55 -7.49 -12.86
N TYR A 499 -15.71 -8.79 -12.60
CA TYR A 499 -16.25 -9.29 -11.33
C TYR A 499 -15.25 -9.20 -10.15
N ARG A 500 -14.02 -8.72 -10.35
CA ARG A 500 -12.98 -8.76 -9.31
C ARG A 500 -13.28 -7.87 -8.10
N HIS A 501 -14.09 -6.83 -8.29
CA HIS A 501 -14.53 -5.93 -7.22
C HIS A 501 -15.70 -6.47 -6.39
N GLN A 502 -16.37 -7.54 -6.84
CA GLN A 502 -17.55 -8.08 -6.18
C GLN A 502 -17.17 -8.70 -4.83
N ILE A 503 -18.08 -8.71 -3.86
CA ILE A 503 -17.89 -9.44 -2.61
C ILE A 503 -17.78 -10.93 -2.94
N THR A 504 -16.64 -11.53 -2.65
CA THR A 504 -16.27 -12.84 -3.22
C THR A 504 -16.15 -13.92 -2.16
N TYR A 505 -17.14 -14.82 -2.10
CA TYR A 505 -17.05 -16.07 -1.33
C TYR A 505 -16.41 -17.21 -2.12
N ASN A 506 -16.45 -17.14 -3.46
CA ASN A 506 -15.88 -18.13 -4.37
C ASN A 506 -14.47 -18.56 -3.98
N ASP A 507 -14.22 -19.87 -4.02
CA ASP A 507 -12.94 -20.49 -3.66
C ASP A 507 -12.49 -20.07 -2.25
N ASP A 508 -13.46 -19.93 -1.34
CA ASP A 508 -13.34 -19.50 0.05
C ASP A 508 -12.65 -18.14 0.28
N ALA A 509 -12.48 -17.32 -0.75
CA ALA A 509 -11.68 -16.10 -0.74
C ALA A 509 -11.94 -15.20 0.51
N MET A 510 -13.17 -14.71 0.67
CA MET A 510 -13.56 -13.89 1.82
C MET A 510 -13.47 -14.67 3.14
N ILE A 511 -13.82 -15.96 3.15
CA ILE A 511 -13.84 -16.78 4.38
C ILE A 511 -12.44 -17.04 4.91
N GLU A 512 -11.47 -17.33 4.05
CA GLU A 512 -10.08 -17.49 4.47
C GLU A 512 -9.46 -16.17 4.95
N ALA A 513 -9.76 -15.06 4.27
CA ALA A 513 -9.32 -13.74 4.69
C ALA A 513 -9.86 -13.41 6.09
N LEU A 514 -11.16 -13.64 6.32
CA LEU A 514 -11.78 -13.48 7.63
C LEU A 514 -11.23 -14.46 8.67
N GLN A 515 -10.89 -15.70 8.30
CA GLN A 515 -10.29 -16.66 9.22
C GLN A 515 -8.88 -16.22 9.67
N VAL A 516 -8.08 -15.66 8.77
CA VAL A 516 -6.78 -15.06 9.15
C VAL A 516 -7.00 -13.93 10.17
N LEU A 517 -7.93 -13.02 9.90
CA LEU A 517 -8.23 -11.90 10.81
C LEU A 517 -8.83 -12.38 12.14
N ARG A 518 -9.66 -13.42 12.13
CA ARG A 518 -10.20 -14.03 13.35
C ARG A 518 -9.10 -14.70 14.19
N ASP A 519 -8.17 -15.40 13.55
CA ASP A 519 -7.03 -16.00 14.24
C ASP A 519 -6.12 -14.91 14.83
N VAL A 520 -5.93 -13.78 14.17
CA VAL A 520 -5.25 -12.60 14.73
C VAL A 520 -6.02 -12.05 15.94
N SER A 521 -7.33 -11.85 15.83
CA SER A 521 -8.19 -11.36 16.91
C SER A 521 -8.10 -12.25 18.16
N ARG A 522 -8.10 -13.57 17.96
CA ARG A 522 -8.02 -14.57 19.04
C ARG A 522 -6.61 -14.90 19.50
N LYS A 523 -5.58 -14.36 18.84
CA LYS A 523 -4.17 -14.76 19.03
C LYS A 523 -3.98 -16.27 18.93
N ASN A 524 -4.53 -16.87 17.88
CA ASN A 524 -4.55 -18.32 17.68
C ASN A 524 -3.33 -18.80 16.86
N LYS A 525 -2.74 -19.94 17.26
CA LYS A 525 -1.62 -20.60 16.56
C LYS A 525 -0.47 -19.64 16.19
N GLU A 526 0.03 -19.70 14.96
CA GLU A 526 1.10 -18.86 14.44
C GLU A 526 0.72 -17.38 14.35
N LEU A 527 -0.58 -17.05 14.31
CA LEU A 527 -1.06 -15.66 14.29
C LEU A 527 -0.88 -14.97 15.65
N ALA A 528 -0.64 -15.71 16.74
CA ALA A 528 -0.27 -15.13 18.03
C ALA A 528 1.07 -14.36 17.98
N LEU A 529 1.89 -14.64 16.97
CA LEU A 529 3.23 -14.07 16.80
C LEU A 529 3.22 -12.67 16.17
N VAL A 530 2.07 -12.16 15.72
CA VAL A 530 1.96 -10.83 15.10
C VAL A 530 1.90 -9.71 16.12
N ASP A 531 2.06 -8.48 15.66
CA ASP A 531 1.90 -7.28 16.47
C ASP A 531 0.51 -7.24 17.13
N ALA A 532 0.50 -7.16 18.47
CA ALA A 532 -0.71 -7.07 19.26
C ALA A 532 -1.61 -5.87 18.88
N GLY A 533 -1.06 -4.84 18.24
CA GLY A 533 -1.84 -3.76 17.67
C GLY A 533 -2.83 -4.23 16.60
N LEU A 534 -2.52 -5.28 15.84
CA LEU A 534 -3.39 -5.78 14.77
C LEU A 534 -4.65 -6.47 15.30
N VAL A 535 -4.69 -6.81 16.58
CA VAL A 535 -5.82 -7.52 17.22
C VAL A 535 -7.11 -6.71 17.15
N ALA A 536 -7.09 -5.43 17.54
CA ALA A 536 -8.31 -4.63 17.58
C ALA A 536 -8.89 -4.36 16.18
N PRO A 537 -8.09 -3.95 15.17
CA PRO A 537 -8.58 -3.81 13.79
C PRO A 537 -9.08 -5.12 13.20
N ALA A 538 -8.38 -6.24 13.44
CA ALA A 538 -8.82 -7.55 12.98
C ALA A 538 -10.15 -7.97 13.63
N THR A 539 -10.33 -7.70 14.92
CA THR A 539 -11.59 -7.94 15.63
C THR A 539 -12.74 -7.13 15.01
N ALA A 540 -12.51 -5.84 14.74
CA ALA A 540 -13.52 -4.99 14.09
C ALA A 540 -13.82 -5.44 12.66
N ALA A 541 -12.81 -5.87 11.91
CA ALA A 541 -12.97 -6.39 10.55
C ALA A 541 -13.78 -7.70 10.53
N VAL A 542 -13.52 -8.61 11.48
CA VAL A 542 -14.31 -9.85 11.64
C VAL A 542 -15.76 -9.54 11.97
N ALA A 543 -16.03 -8.57 12.85
CA ALA A 543 -17.39 -8.15 13.18
C ALA A 543 -18.14 -7.62 11.94
N ARG A 544 -17.51 -6.76 11.13
CA ARG A 544 -18.10 -6.30 9.86
C ARG A 544 -18.28 -7.44 8.85
N GLY A 545 -17.33 -8.37 8.79
CA GLY A 545 -17.42 -9.55 7.92
C GLY A 545 -18.60 -10.45 8.28
N LEU A 546 -18.84 -10.69 9.58
CA LEU A 546 -20.01 -11.41 10.08
C LEU A 546 -21.31 -10.70 9.72
N ASP A 547 -21.38 -9.38 9.90
CA ASP A 547 -22.54 -8.57 9.50
C ASP A 547 -22.81 -8.66 7.99
N CYS A 548 -21.76 -8.57 7.16
CA CYS A 548 -21.86 -8.76 5.72
C CYS A 548 -22.43 -10.15 5.37
N ILE A 549 -21.92 -11.23 5.99
CA ILE A 549 -22.40 -12.60 5.77
C ILE A 549 -23.88 -12.73 6.11
N LEU A 550 -24.33 -12.14 7.22
CA LEU A 550 -25.75 -12.19 7.60
C LEU A 550 -26.64 -11.41 6.63
N LYS A 551 -26.16 -10.28 6.11
CA LYS A 551 -26.89 -9.43 5.14
C LYS A 551 -26.93 -10.04 3.75
N THR A 552 -25.92 -10.79 3.35
CA THR A 552 -25.87 -11.46 2.04
C THR A 552 -26.59 -12.81 2.05
N GLN A 553 -26.97 -13.37 3.22
CA GLN A 553 -27.73 -14.61 3.25
C GLN A 553 -29.05 -14.44 2.51
N TYR A 554 -29.25 -15.25 1.47
CA TYR A 554 -30.37 -15.06 0.57
C TYR A 554 -31.70 -15.42 1.24
N VAL A 555 -32.72 -14.60 1.02
CA VAL A 555 -34.08 -14.81 1.54
C VAL A 555 -34.99 -15.18 0.37
N GLN A 556 -35.22 -16.46 0.19
CA GLN A 556 -36.13 -16.97 -0.84
C GLN A 556 -37.55 -17.00 -0.30
N ARG A 557 -38.43 -16.14 -0.82
CA ARG A 557 -39.86 -16.07 -0.46
C ARG A 557 -40.08 -16.03 1.06
N GLY A 558 -39.33 -15.17 1.74
CA GLY A 558 -39.40 -14.98 3.21
C GLY A 558 -38.61 -16.00 4.04
N THR A 559 -38.01 -17.04 3.42
CA THR A 559 -37.22 -18.05 4.11
C THR A 559 -35.73 -17.87 3.81
N ARG A 560 -34.89 -17.76 4.85
CA ARG A 560 -33.43 -17.74 4.68
C ARG A 560 -32.93 -19.07 4.11
N THR A 561 -31.95 -19.01 3.23
CA THR A 561 -31.34 -20.18 2.62
C THR A 561 -29.84 -20.20 2.86
N ALA A 562 -29.05 -20.04 1.82
CA ALA A 562 -27.60 -20.14 1.77
C ALA A 562 -27.03 -18.88 1.09
N TRP A 563 -25.86 -18.98 0.46
CA TRP A 563 -25.19 -17.84 -0.17
C TRP A 563 -24.84 -18.09 -1.63
N CYS A 564 -24.78 -17.02 -2.42
CA CYS A 564 -24.16 -16.99 -3.74
C CYS A 564 -22.62 -17.02 -3.62
N ALA A 565 -21.94 -17.43 -4.69
CA ALA A 565 -20.48 -17.37 -4.75
C ALA A 565 -19.95 -15.93 -4.80
N GLN A 566 -20.74 -14.98 -5.32
CA GLN A 566 -20.41 -13.55 -5.37
C GLN A 566 -21.64 -12.67 -5.15
N TYR A 567 -21.40 -11.47 -4.63
CA TYR A 567 -22.41 -10.44 -4.40
C TYR A 567 -21.91 -9.07 -4.85
N ASP A 568 -22.83 -8.24 -5.32
CA ASP A 568 -22.55 -6.85 -5.65
C ASP A 568 -22.17 -6.07 -4.39
N GLU A 569 -21.07 -5.32 -4.46
CA GLU A 569 -20.46 -4.68 -3.31
C GLU A 569 -21.27 -3.49 -2.78
N ASN A 570 -22.27 -3.02 -3.52
CA ASN A 570 -23.10 -1.89 -3.12
C ASN A 570 -24.49 -2.36 -2.69
N THR A 571 -25.11 -3.21 -3.50
CA THR A 571 -26.50 -3.67 -3.31
C THR A 571 -26.61 -4.91 -2.44
N LEU A 572 -25.51 -5.66 -2.25
CA LEU A 572 -25.48 -6.95 -1.54
C LEU A 572 -26.39 -8.02 -2.16
N LEU A 573 -26.75 -7.88 -3.44
CA LEU A 573 -27.52 -8.89 -4.18
C LEU A 573 -26.58 -9.90 -4.84
N PRO A 574 -27.01 -11.18 -5.01
CA PRO A 574 -26.25 -12.17 -5.76
C PRO A 574 -25.83 -11.64 -7.14
N ALA A 575 -24.56 -11.81 -7.48
CA ALA A 575 -23.97 -11.35 -8.73
C ALA A 575 -23.30 -12.49 -9.48
N LYS A 576 -23.12 -12.30 -10.79
CA LYS A 576 -22.36 -13.25 -11.63
C LYS A 576 -20.86 -12.99 -11.56
N ALA A 577 -20.06 -14.00 -11.82
CA ALA A 577 -18.62 -13.88 -12.04
C ALA A 577 -18.25 -14.15 -13.51
N ARG A 578 -17.75 -15.35 -13.79
CA ARG A 578 -17.44 -15.79 -15.16
C ARG A 578 -18.74 -16.15 -15.91
N ALA A 579 -18.63 -16.33 -17.23
CA ALA A 579 -19.77 -16.69 -18.09
C ALA A 579 -20.59 -17.89 -17.56
N PHE A 580 -19.90 -18.87 -16.97
CA PHE A 580 -20.49 -20.10 -16.42
C PHE A 580 -20.78 -20.03 -14.91
N GLU A 581 -20.76 -18.83 -14.31
CA GLU A 581 -20.99 -18.61 -12.87
C GLU A 581 -22.01 -17.48 -12.70
N LEU A 582 -23.29 -17.81 -12.92
CA LEU A 582 -24.39 -16.87 -12.78
C LEU A 582 -24.79 -16.68 -11.31
N ALA A 583 -25.49 -15.58 -11.04
CA ALA A 583 -26.11 -15.32 -9.74
C ALA A 583 -27.03 -16.48 -9.34
N SER A 584 -26.64 -17.22 -8.29
CA SER A 584 -27.25 -18.49 -7.89
C SER A 584 -26.91 -18.82 -6.44
N LEU A 585 -27.65 -19.71 -5.79
CA LEU A 585 -27.24 -20.24 -4.49
C LEU A 585 -26.14 -21.28 -4.68
N SER A 586 -25.04 -21.15 -3.93
CA SER A 586 -23.93 -22.07 -4.03
C SER A 586 -24.01 -23.18 -2.97
N GLY A 587 -24.05 -24.43 -3.43
CA GLY A 587 -23.95 -25.60 -2.54
C GLY A 587 -22.54 -25.83 -2.01
N MET A 588 -21.51 -25.34 -2.70
CA MET A 588 -20.10 -25.50 -2.31
C MET A 588 -19.65 -24.39 -1.36
N GLU A 589 -19.72 -23.12 -1.80
CA GLU A 589 -19.15 -21.99 -1.04
C GLU A 589 -19.88 -21.78 0.30
N SER A 590 -21.18 -22.11 0.35
CA SER A 590 -21.99 -21.97 1.57
C SER A 590 -21.52 -22.87 2.72
N VAL A 591 -20.81 -23.96 2.44
CA VAL A 591 -20.37 -24.90 3.49
C VAL A 591 -19.39 -24.22 4.45
N ASN A 592 -18.39 -23.51 3.91
CA ASN A 592 -17.38 -22.87 4.74
C ASN A 592 -17.85 -21.55 5.34
N ILE A 593 -18.84 -20.88 4.72
CA ILE A 593 -19.58 -19.79 5.37
C ILE A 593 -20.27 -20.30 6.64
N VAL A 594 -20.98 -21.43 6.56
CA VAL A 594 -21.64 -22.04 7.73
C VAL A 594 -20.61 -22.44 8.80
N ARG A 595 -19.48 -23.05 8.41
CA ARG A 595 -18.40 -23.37 9.36
C ARG A 595 -17.84 -22.13 10.05
N PHE A 596 -17.63 -21.04 9.30
CA PHE A 596 -17.15 -19.78 9.86
C PHE A 596 -18.16 -19.18 10.84
N LEU A 597 -19.46 -19.24 10.56
CA LEU A 597 -20.51 -18.83 11.48
C LEU A 597 -20.53 -19.70 12.75
N MET A 598 -20.44 -21.03 12.59
CA MET A 598 -20.43 -21.99 13.70
C MET A 598 -19.21 -21.85 14.62
N ASP A 599 -18.07 -21.41 14.08
CA ASP A 599 -16.85 -21.11 14.83
C ASP A 599 -16.93 -19.79 15.64
N THR A 600 -18.08 -19.11 15.66
CA THR A 600 -18.29 -17.92 16.51
C THR A 600 -18.50 -18.32 17.97
N ASP A 601 -17.72 -17.74 18.88
CA ASP A 601 -17.92 -17.93 20.32
C ASP A 601 -19.24 -17.30 20.75
N ASN A 602 -20.09 -18.05 21.45
CA ASN A 602 -21.42 -17.59 21.89
C ASN A 602 -22.24 -16.96 20.75
N PRO A 603 -22.62 -17.74 19.72
CA PRO A 603 -23.25 -17.21 18.52
C PRO A 603 -24.56 -16.51 18.87
N SER A 604 -24.75 -15.31 18.30
CA SER A 604 -25.98 -14.52 18.47
C SER A 604 -27.19 -15.23 17.88
N PRO A 605 -28.44 -14.87 18.26
CA PRO A 605 -29.64 -15.44 17.66
C PRO A 605 -29.66 -15.34 16.14
N ALA A 606 -29.17 -14.23 15.58
CA ALA A 606 -29.07 -14.04 14.13
C ALA A 606 -28.10 -15.04 13.47
N ILE A 607 -26.93 -15.29 14.09
CA ILE A 607 -25.96 -16.29 13.61
C ILE A 607 -26.56 -17.69 13.71
N ARG A 608 -27.23 -18.03 14.81
CA ARG A 608 -27.85 -19.34 14.98
C ARG A 608 -28.92 -19.59 13.92
N GLN A 609 -29.81 -18.62 13.73
CA GLN A 609 -30.86 -18.70 12.71
C GLN A 609 -30.28 -18.80 11.29
N ALA A 610 -29.18 -18.10 11.00
CA ALA A 610 -28.49 -18.20 9.72
C ALA A 610 -27.93 -19.60 9.46
N VAL A 611 -27.25 -20.19 10.45
CA VAL A 611 -26.69 -21.55 10.38
C VAL A 611 -27.81 -22.59 10.22
N GLU A 612 -28.84 -22.53 11.06
CA GLU A 612 -29.98 -23.46 11.03
C GLU A 612 -30.72 -23.42 9.69
N ALA A 613 -30.94 -22.21 9.14
CA ALA A 613 -31.58 -22.03 7.84
C ALA A 613 -30.75 -22.61 6.69
N ALA A 614 -29.42 -22.40 6.70
CA ALA A 614 -28.54 -22.95 5.69
C ALA A 614 -28.47 -24.48 5.75
N VAL A 615 -28.44 -25.07 6.95
CA VAL A 615 -28.49 -26.53 7.15
C VAL A 615 -29.83 -27.10 6.67
N ALA A 616 -30.95 -26.49 7.03
CA ALA A 616 -32.26 -26.89 6.53
C ALA A 616 -32.33 -26.81 5.00
N TRP A 617 -31.71 -25.79 4.40
CA TRP A 617 -31.60 -25.66 2.95
C TRP A 617 -30.77 -26.79 2.32
N PHE A 618 -29.60 -27.12 2.88
CA PHE A 618 -28.79 -28.24 2.40
C PHE A 618 -29.55 -29.58 2.46
N GLU A 619 -30.30 -29.84 3.53
CA GLU A 619 -31.13 -31.05 3.64
C GLU A 619 -32.26 -31.08 2.60
N LYS A 620 -32.85 -29.92 2.30
CA LYS A 620 -33.92 -29.77 1.30
C LYS A 620 -33.43 -29.99 -0.14
N VAL A 621 -32.23 -29.52 -0.47
CA VAL A 621 -31.75 -29.46 -1.87
C VAL A 621 -30.82 -30.61 -2.28
N LYS A 622 -30.54 -31.55 -1.36
CA LYS A 622 -29.70 -32.71 -1.63
C LYS A 622 -30.33 -33.63 -2.68
N LEU A 623 -29.50 -34.15 -3.59
CA LEU A 623 -29.90 -35.11 -4.61
C LEU A 623 -29.60 -36.52 -4.08
N THR A 624 -30.64 -37.29 -3.78
CA THR A 624 -30.52 -38.64 -3.22
C THR A 624 -30.57 -39.70 -4.30
N GLY A 625 -29.79 -40.77 -4.15
CA GLY A 625 -29.77 -41.90 -5.08
C GLY A 625 -28.92 -41.67 -6.32
N TYR A 626 -28.05 -40.65 -6.32
CA TYR A 626 -27.19 -40.31 -7.45
C TYR A 626 -25.75 -40.05 -7.00
N THR A 627 -24.80 -40.30 -7.91
CA THR A 627 -23.39 -39.91 -7.76
C THR A 627 -22.88 -39.36 -9.08
N VAL A 628 -21.83 -38.54 -9.00
CA VAL A 628 -21.02 -38.20 -10.17
C VAL A 628 -20.00 -39.31 -10.40
N GLN A 629 -19.78 -39.69 -11.66
CA GLN A 629 -18.76 -40.66 -12.05
C GLN A 629 -18.07 -40.22 -13.34
N ASP A 630 -16.75 -40.43 -13.41
CA ASP A 630 -16.01 -40.36 -14.66
C ASP A 630 -16.20 -41.69 -15.41
N GLN A 631 -16.97 -41.65 -16.50
CA GLN A 631 -17.29 -42.79 -17.34
C GLN A 631 -16.28 -42.87 -18.49
N PRO A 632 -15.50 -43.96 -18.63
CA PRO A 632 -14.53 -44.09 -19.70
C PRO A 632 -15.15 -43.92 -21.09
N ASP A 633 -14.52 -43.09 -21.92
CA ASP A 633 -14.84 -42.90 -23.33
C ASP A 633 -13.58 -42.47 -24.07
N ALA A 634 -12.96 -43.42 -24.78
CA ALA A 634 -11.72 -43.21 -25.51
C ALA A 634 -11.84 -42.19 -26.67
N LYS A 635 -13.06 -41.82 -27.08
CA LYS A 635 -13.28 -40.81 -28.13
C LYS A 635 -13.15 -39.38 -27.61
N LEU A 636 -13.22 -39.19 -26.29
CA LEU A 636 -13.18 -37.87 -25.67
C LEU A 636 -11.75 -37.46 -25.32
N PRO A 637 -11.42 -36.15 -25.36
CA PRO A 637 -10.06 -35.66 -25.14
C PRO A 637 -9.34 -36.14 -23.87
N LYS A 638 -10.06 -36.36 -22.75
CA LYS A 638 -9.47 -36.88 -21.50
C LYS A 638 -9.65 -38.39 -21.31
N GLY A 639 -10.22 -39.10 -22.28
CA GLY A 639 -10.51 -40.54 -22.21
C GLY A 639 -11.70 -40.91 -21.33
N TYR A 640 -12.48 -39.92 -20.86
CA TYR A 640 -13.70 -40.11 -20.08
C TYR A 640 -14.67 -38.94 -20.28
N ASP A 641 -15.95 -39.18 -20.01
CA ASP A 641 -16.97 -38.17 -19.75
C ASP A 641 -17.35 -38.11 -18.27
N ARG A 642 -17.89 -36.99 -17.79
CA ARG A 642 -18.40 -36.85 -16.43
C ARG A 642 -19.92 -36.85 -16.44
N VAL A 643 -20.50 -37.86 -15.81
CA VAL A 643 -21.94 -38.13 -15.83
C VAL A 643 -22.52 -38.21 -14.41
N LEU A 644 -23.80 -37.87 -14.29
CA LEU A 644 -24.61 -38.12 -13.10
C LEU A 644 -25.31 -39.47 -13.27
N VAL A 645 -25.00 -40.44 -12.41
CA VAL A 645 -25.52 -41.81 -12.52
C VAL A 645 -26.28 -42.23 -11.26
N PRO A 646 -27.32 -43.07 -11.38
CA PRO A 646 -27.99 -43.65 -10.21
C PRO A 646 -27.03 -44.46 -9.35
N LYS A 647 -27.05 -44.22 -8.04
CA LYS A 647 -26.33 -45.00 -7.02
C LYS A 647 -27.16 -45.00 -5.73
N PRO A 648 -27.88 -46.09 -5.42
CA PRO A 648 -28.68 -46.18 -4.19
C PRO A 648 -27.87 -45.84 -2.95
N GLY A 649 -28.45 -45.03 -2.06
CA GLY A 649 -27.81 -44.56 -0.82
C GLY A 649 -26.78 -43.44 -0.98
N ALA A 650 -26.39 -43.06 -2.21
CA ALA A 650 -25.51 -41.92 -2.44
C ALA A 650 -26.27 -40.59 -2.36
N VAL A 651 -25.57 -39.53 -1.95
CA VAL A 651 -26.10 -38.17 -1.89
C VAL A 651 -25.08 -37.21 -2.51
N VAL A 652 -25.54 -36.30 -3.36
CA VAL A 652 -24.73 -35.21 -3.91
C VAL A 652 -25.49 -33.88 -3.84
N TRP A 653 -24.76 -32.78 -3.93
CA TRP A 653 -25.30 -31.42 -4.02
C TRP A 653 -24.77 -30.76 -5.28
N ALA A 654 -25.60 -29.94 -5.92
CA ALA A 654 -25.16 -29.10 -7.02
C ALA A 654 -24.30 -27.94 -6.49
N ARG A 655 -23.35 -27.48 -7.30
CA ARG A 655 -22.57 -26.29 -6.99
C ARG A 655 -23.43 -25.04 -7.09
N PHE A 656 -24.40 -25.02 -7.99
CA PHE A 656 -25.28 -23.89 -8.25
C PHE A 656 -26.75 -24.32 -8.26
N TYR A 657 -27.58 -23.54 -7.59
CA TYR A 657 -29.03 -23.70 -7.55
C TYR A 657 -29.72 -22.39 -7.93
N ASP A 658 -30.79 -22.47 -8.71
CA ASP A 658 -31.57 -21.32 -9.11
C ASP A 658 -32.15 -20.57 -7.89
N LEU A 659 -32.05 -19.23 -7.93
CA LEU A 659 -32.44 -18.35 -6.82
C LEU A 659 -33.93 -18.44 -6.49
N GLN A 660 -34.79 -18.80 -7.45
CA GLN A 660 -36.24 -18.80 -7.26
C GLN A 660 -36.82 -20.18 -6.95
N THR A 661 -36.19 -21.24 -7.47
CA THR A 661 -36.76 -22.60 -7.47
C THR A 661 -35.97 -23.61 -6.63
N ASN A 662 -34.71 -23.32 -6.28
CA ASN A 662 -33.74 -24.31 -5.75
C ASN A 662 -33.52 -25.52 -6.66
N GLN A 663 -33.80 -25.43 -7.96
CA GLN A 663 -33.40 -26.48 -8.88
C GLN A 663 -31.90 -26.38 -9.16
N PRO A 664 -31.16 -27.50 -9.23
CA PRO A 664 -29.80 -27.52 -9.75
C PRO A 664 -29.73 -26.83 -11.11
N ILE A 665 -28.72 -25.99 -11.31
CA ILE A 665 -28.44 -25.37 -12.61
C ILE A 665 -27.02 -25.70 -13.07
N TYR A 666 -26.89 -25.90 -14.38
CA TYR A 666 -25.64 -26.13 -15.08
C TYR A 666 -25.49 -25.04 -16.13
N VAL A 667 -24.34 -24.38 -16.19
CA VAL A 667 -24.14 -23.22 -17.07
C VAL A 667 -22.85 -23.41 -17.84
N GLY A 668 -22.92 -23.38 -19.17
CA GLY A 668 -21.76 -23.46 -20.05
C GLY A 668 -21.13 -22.11 -20.35
N ARG A 669 -20.20 -22.06 -21.31
CA ARG A 669 -19.64 -20.80 -21.83
C ARG A 669 -20.65 -19.94 -22.58
N ASP A 670 -21.78 -20.52 -22.99
CA ASP A 670 -22.93 -19.84 -23.58
C ASP A 670 -23.68 -18.94 -22.59
N SER A 671 -23.36 -19.02 -21.29
CA SER A 671 -24.03 -18.29 -20.20
C SER A 671 -25.53 -18.61 -20.08
N GLN A 672 -25.97 -19.77 -20.57
CA GLN A 672 -27.37 -20.20 -20.46
C GLN A 672 -27.56 -21.20 -19.32
N VAL A 673 -28.74 -21.15 -18.70
CA VAL A 673 -29.12 -22.09 -17.63
C VAL A 673 -29.63 -23.38 -18.27
N HIS A 674 -28.99 -24.48 -17.93
CA HIS A 674 -29.38 -25.85 -18.30
C HIS A 674 -29.76 -26.65 -17.06
N THR A 675 -30.61 -27.66 -17.24
CA THR A 675 -31.15 -28.48 -16.14
C THR A 675 -30.45 -29.83 -15.99
N ALA A 676 -29.66 -30.27 -16.96
CA ALA A 676 -28.83 -31.47 -16.85
C ALA A 676 -27.35 -31.19 -17.12
N LEU A 677 -26.48 -31.94 -16.45
CA LEU A 677 -25.03 -31.85 -16.65
C LEU A 677 -24.61 -32.21 -18.09
N ALA A 678 -25.38 -33.05 -18.76
CA ALA A 678 -25.11 -33.47 -20.15
C ALA A 678 -25.35 -32.34 -21.17
N ASP A 679 -26.13 -31.32 -20.81
CA ASP A 679 -26.53 -30.24 -21.71
C ASP A 679 -25.44 -29.17 -21.89
N ILE A 680 -24.43 -29.16 -21.02
CA ILE A 680 -23.27 -28.26 -21.13
C ILE A 680 -22.09 -28.93 -21.85
N GLU A 681 -21.20 -28.11 -22.40
CA GLU A 681 -20.07 -28.59 -23.19
C GLU A 681 -19.13 -29.51 -22.39
N TYR A 682 -18.55 -30.49 -23.09
CA TYR A 682 -17.63 -31.49 -22.54
C TYR A 682 -16.52 -30.88 -21.69
N GLU A 683 -15.92 -29.80 -22.18
CA GLU A 683 -14.83 -29.09 -21.53
C GLU A 683 -15.22 -28.55 -20.15
N ARG A 684 -16.46 -28.04 -20.00
CA ARG A 684 -16.97 -27.54 -18.72
C ARG A 684 -17.35 -28.67 -17.77
N ARG A 685 -18.15 -29.64 -18.22
CA ARG A 685 -18.59 -30.74 -17.33
C ARG A 685 -17.45 -31.61 -16.82
N THR A 686 -16.36 -31.75 -17.57
CA THR A 686 -15.16 -32.50 -17.13
C THR A 686 -14.06 -31.61 -16.52
N GLY A 687 -14.11 -30.30 -16.71
CA GLY A 687 -13.11 -29.34 -16.23
C GLY A 687 -13.51 -28.59 -14.96
N TYR A 688 -14.79 -28.61 -14.59
CA TYR A 688 -15.34 -27.86 -13.48
C TYR A 688 -16.31 -28.73 -12.66
N ALA A 689 -16.26 -28.62 -11.33
CA ALA A 689 -17.10 -29.44 -10.45
C ALA A 689 -18.48 -28.78 -10.27
N TYR A 690 -19.51 -29.32 -10.95
CA TYR A 690 -20.90 -28.89 -10.79
C TYR A 690 -21.66 -29.66 -9.71
N LEU A 691 -21.13 -30.79 -9.24
CA LEU A 691 -21.79 -31.68 -8.29
C LEU A 691 -20.73 -32.27 -7.35
N GLY A 692 -21.07 -32.41 -6.07
CA GLY A 692 -20.13 -32.93 -5.07
C GLY A 692 -20.79 -33.26 -3.74
N THR A 693 -20.00 -33.77 -2.80
CA THR A 693 -20.44 -34.16 -1.45
C THR A 693 -20.06 -33.12 -0.38
N TRP A 694 -19.80 -31.87 -0.77
CA TRP A 694 -19.22 -30.84 0.11
C TRP A 694 -19.96 -30.66 1.46
N PRO A 695 -21.31 -30.64 1.51
CA PRO A 695 -22.06 -30.49 2.76
C PRO A 695 -22.09 -31.74 3.66
N GLU A 696 -21.76 -32.93 3.15
CA GLU A 696 -21.99 -34.20 3.84
C GLU A 696 -21.38 -34.25 5.25
N LYS A 697 -20.10 -33.89 5.39
CA LYS A 697 -19.41 -33.87 6.68
C LYS A 697 -19.97 -32.81 7.63
N LEU A 698 -20.38 -31.65 7.09
CA LEU A 698 -20.99 -30.59 7.86
C LEU A 698 -22.28 -31.08 8.51
N LEU A 699 -23.17 -31.70 7.71
CA LEU A 699 -24.46 -32.20 8.14
C LEU A 699 -24.36 -33.41 9.08
N ALA A 700 -23.53 -34.40 8.73
CA ALA A 700 -23.47 -35.66 9.46
C ALA A 700 -22.72 -35.56 10.80
N LYS A 701 -21.81 -34.58 10.96
CA LYS A 701 -20.87 -34.56 12.10
C LYS A 701 -20.69 -33.20 12.74
N GLU A 702 -20.45 -32.15 11.97
CA GLU A 702 -20.01 -30.87 12.51
C GLU A 702 -21.19 -30.09 13.11
N TYR A 703 -22.32 -30.01 12.39
CA TYR A 703 -23.52 -29.31 12.85
C TYR A 703 -24.21 -29.97 14.05
N PRO A 704 -24.44 -31.30 14.11
CA PRO A 704 -25.03 -31.93 15.29
C PRO A 704 -24.24 -31.66 16.58
N ARG A 705 -22.90 -31.63 16.50
CA ARG A 705 -22.03 -31.29 17.64
C ARG A 705 -22.20 -29.83 18.07
N TRP A 706 -22.27 -28.92 17.10
CA TRP A 706 -22.50 -27.50 17.39
C TRP A 706 -23.90 -27.26 17.98
N GLN A 707 -24.93 -27.96 17.50
CA GLN A 707 -26.27 -27.90 18.09
C GLN A 707 -26.27 -28.35 19.54
N GLN A 708 -25.57 -29.43 19.90
CA GLN A 708 -25.46 -29.86 21.30
C GLN A 708 -24.80 -28.81 22.20
N GLN A 709 -23.84 -28.07 21.66
CA GLN A 709 -23.16 -27.02 22.40
C GLN A 709 -24.08 -25.81 22.67
N TRP A 710 -24.96 -25.45 21.72
CA TRP A 710 -25.70 -24.18 21.77
C TRP A 710 -27.22 -24.29 21.87
N ASN A 711 -27.79 -25.50 21.72
CA ASN A 711 -29.20 -25.79 21.82
C ASN A 711 -29.45 -26.90 22.86
N LYS A 712 -29.96 -26.52 24.04
CA LYS A 712 -30.17 -27.42 25.19
C LYS A 712 -31.21 -28.53 24.94
N THR A 713 -31.98 -28.45 23.85
CA THR A 713 -32.98 -29.46 23.48
C THR A 713 -32.53 -30.36 22.32
N ALA A 714 -31.27 -30.29 21.89
CA ALA A 714 -30.75 -31.10 20.80
C ALA A 714 -30.56 -32.59 21.19
N PRO A 715 -30.93 -33.56 20.33
CA PRO A 715 -30.71 -34.98 20.60
C PRO A 715 -29.21 -35.34 20.70
N ALA A 716 -28.88 -36.33 21.54
CA ALA A 716 -27.51 -36.84 21.71
C ALA A 716 -27.00 -37.53 20.42
N VAL A 717 -25.71 -37.36 20.08
CA VAL A 717 -25.09 -37.98 18.90
C VAL A 717 -24.79 -39.43 19.27
N GLY A 718 -25.34 -40.39 18.52
CA GLY A 718 -25.07 -41.81 18.72
C GLY A 718 -23.56 -42.09 18.76
N GLY A 719 -23.12 -42.73 19.86
CA GLY A 719 -21.74 -43.15 20.05
C GLY A 719 -21.26 -44.07 18.93
N ARG A 720 -19.96 -44.02 18.63
CA ARG A 720 -19.32 -44.94 17.68
C ARG A 720 -19.57 -46.40 18.12
N PRO A 721 -19.90 -47.32 17.21
CA PRO A 721 -19.61 -48.74 17.44
C PRO A 721 -18.09 -48.90 17.55
N ASN A 722 -17.66 -49.71 18.53
CA ASN A 722 -16.24 -50.03 18.79
C ASN A 722 -15.51 -50.57 17.57
#